data_AF-A0A661B5H7-F1
#
_entry.id   AF-A0A661B5H7-F1
#
_cell.length_a   1.000
_cell.length_b   1.000
_cell.length_c   1.000
_cell.angle_alpha   90.00
_cell.angle_beta   90.00
_cell.angle_gamma   90.00
#
_symmetry.space_group_name_H-M   'P 1'
#
loop_
_entity.id
_entity.type
_entity.pdbx_description
1 polymer ?
#
loop_
_entity_poly.entity_id
_entity_poly.type
_entity_poly.pdbx_seq_one_letter_code
_entity_poly.pdbx_strand_id
1 'polypeptide(L)'
;MDRKWITFVLLIPTLLSVSLFADTLFTPIWIPVRTGDSLAADFYSSDSTVAKPVIFIQTPYNKDGYRLSSLFADPEDTTGFWNFYHYNFVTLDWRGFYASEDAESTGYDRGLDGYDCIEWIAAKDWCDGNVGTYGGSALGMIQFQTARHNPPHLVCAAPWIVDYKIKYTNYYYAGVYRKEHCEALAFLGFTTTALILANPVYNWIWEYVESNSDYPEEFHIPMLLVSGWFDHYPADIIRAFHDIQTRSDVSVRAQHKLIMGPWTHSGIGKLDQGELEFPAAEGVDEIAAKRFFDYYLRGAANGYDTDPVGRFFLMGSDEWLDSDDWYSLSDSFDTLYLQPGNALSWDIPPAGVPPDTFLYDPRDPSPAFGGSRFNPTIPDLKVGPYDIRDSVEGRDDNVIFTTPVLAEDISITGPVTVRLYVSSNRLDTDFAVRLCDVYPDGRSMILTQGIHRMRFRDTLGVEELMIPGTVYPVDIEFHDIATTFLAGHRLKIVVTSAIYPHFDINLNNGDSMYVPGDTLVATNCVYHDDIHRSCVLLPITNATGIAETASNLPPKPELVISPNPFNSSVIISFYGSESAEPSSTNVSGAYRGVGATDRSQVQVGLEIFDINGRRVADLHFPRTESGENSGFGEICYSDSVRWPTPLKWKPDKFLGSGVYLIRVNVGEKVVTGRAVYLK
;
A
#
# COMPACT_ATOMS: atom_id res chain seq x y z
N MET A 1 -0.46 14.74 -31.23
CA MET A 1 0.88 14.55 -30.62
C MET A 1 1.24 13.10 -30.83
N ASP A 2 2.25 12.84 -31.64
CA ASP A 2 2.62 11.49 -32.09
C ASP A 2 3.05 10.61 -30.91
N ARG A 3 2.26 9.58 -30.60
CA ARG A 3 2.58 8.50 -29.64
C ARG A 3 3.73 7.59 -30.11
N LYS A 4 4.48 7.99 -31.15
CA LYS A 4 5.05 7.06 -32.14
C LYS A 4 6.51 6.65 -31.96
N TRP A 5 7.26 7.17 -31.00
CA TRP A 5 8.68 6.81 -30.87
C TRP A 5 9.19 6.91 -29.44
N ILE A 6 8.89 5.93 -28.59
CA ILE A 6 9.60 5.77 -27.32
C ILE A 6 10.03 4.31 -27.19
N THR A 7 11.14 3.99 -27.85
CA THR A 7 11.94 2.83 -27.52
C THR A 7 12.48 3.08 -26.10
N PHE A 8 12.05 2.29 -25.11
CA PHE A 8 12.73 2.22 -23.83
C PHE A 8 14.11 1.61 -24.06
N VAL A 9 15.10 2.48 -24.30
CA VAL A 9 16.51 2.10 -24.24
C VAL A 9 16.93 2.25 -22.79
N LEU A 10 16.82 1.16 -22.02
CA LEU A 10 17.68 0.99 -20.87
C LEU A 10 19.12 0.99 -21.40
N LEU A 11 19.92 1.95 -20.93
CA LEU A 11 21.35 2.09 -21.24
C LEU A 11 22.09 0.77 -20.99
N ILE A 12 22.59 0.14 -22.05
CA ILE A 12 23.66 -0.85 -22.00
C ILE A 12 24.79 -0.37 -22.92
N PRO A 13 26.04 -0.20 -22.44
CA PRO A 13 27.16 -0.01 -23.34
C PRO A 13 27.57 -1.35 -23.96
N THR A 14 27.51 -1.39 -25.29
CA THR A 14 28.40 -2.14 -26.22
C THR A 14 28.66 -3.64 -25.98
N LEU A 15 28.26 -4.47 -26.95
CA LEU A 15 29.21 -5.00 -27.95
C LEU A 15 28.49 -5.69 -29.12
N LEU A 16 29.03 -5.42 -30.31
CA LEU A 16 28.62 -5.95 -31.60
C LEU A 16 28.99 -7.43 -31.78
N SER A 17 28.25 -8.04 -32.69
CA SER A 17 28.57 -9.23 -33.51
C SER A 17 28.35 -10.61 -32.89
N VAL A 18 27.13 -11.13 -33.09
CA VAL A 18 26.98 -12.52 -33.59
C VAL A 18 25.90 -12.49 -34.66
N SER A 19 26.26 -12.90 -35.88
CA SER A 19 25.29 -13.19 -36.93
C SER A 19 25.26 -14.69 -37.16
N LEU A 20 24.04 -15.19 -37.32
CA LEU A 20 23.59 -16.36 -38.08
C LEU A 20 23.23 -17.63 -37.29
N PHE A 21 21.94 -17.97 -37.47
CA PHE A 21 21.17 -19.14 -37.02
C PHE A 21 20.75 -19.17 -35.56
N ALA A 22 19.89 -18.22 -35.16
CA ALA A 22 18.90 -18.52 -34.13
C ALA A 22 17.67 -19.08 -34.84
N ASP A 23 17.30 -20.33 -34.58
CA ASP A 23 15.90 -20.73 -34.74
C ASP A 23 15.07 -19.68 -33.98
N THR A 24 14.08 -19.08 -34.63
CA THR A 24 13.27 -18.05 -33.97
C THR A 24 12.63 -18.66 -32.73
N LEU A 25 13.06 -18.24 -31.54
CA LEU A 25 12.52 -18.64 -30.23
C LEU A 25 11.02 -18.32 -30.07
N PHE A 26 10.43 -17.61 -31.04
CA PHE A 26 9.04 -17.23 -31.06
C PHE A 26 8.40 -17.42 -32.44
N THR A 27 7.08 -17.55 -32.43
CA THR A 27 6.22 -17.50 -33.62
C THR A 27 5.27 -16.30 -33.49
N PRO A 28 5.26 -15.36 -34.44
CA PRO A 28 4.30 -14.26 -34.41
C PRO A 28 2.89 -14.80 -34.67
N ILE A 29 1.93 -14.36 -33.88
CA ILE A 29 0.52 -14.76 -33.95
C ILE A 29 -0.39 -13.53 -33.86
N TRP A 30 -1.61 -13.68 -34.37
CA TRP A 30 -2.65 -12.65 -34.31
C TRP A 30 -3.87 -13.23 -33.60
N ILE A 31 -4.26 -12.60 -32.51
CA ILE A 31 -5.34 -13.08 -31.64
C ILE A 31 -6.61 -12.27 -31.95
N PRO A 32 -7.64 -12.87 -32.54
CA PRO A 32 -8.91 -12.20 -32.79
C PRO A 32 -9.62 -11.90 -31.47
N VAL A 33 -10.20 -10.71 -31.39
CA VAL A 33 -10.96 -10.23 -30.23
C VAL A 33 -12.39 -9.88 -30.64
N ARG A 34 -13.31 -9.75 -29.67
CA ARG A 34 -14.77 -9.63 -29.91
C ARG A 34 -15.19 -8.43 -30.76
N THR A 35 -14.33 -7.42 -30.88
CA THR A 35 -14.57 -6.22 -31.71
C THR A 35 -14.42 -6.50 -33.20
N GLY A 36 -13.90 -7.68 -33.58
CA GLY A 36 -13.58 -8.04 -34.96
C GLY A 36 -12.14 -7.72 -35.36
N ASP A 37 -11.39 -7.03 -34.50
CA ASP A 37 -9.96 -6.76 -34.69
C ASP A 37 -9.11 -7.99 -34.34
N SER A 38 -7.81 -7.92 -34.60
CA SER A 38 -6.84 -8.87 -34.08
C SER A 38 -5.67 -8.13 -33.43
N LEU A 39 -5.20 -8.66 -32.31
CA LEU A 39 -4.08 -8.12 -31.56
C LEU A 39 -2.82 -8.92 -31.85
N ALA A 40 -1.70 -8.23 -32.01
CA ALA A 40 -0.41 -8.82 -32.33
C ALA A 40 0.25 -9.40 -31.07
N ALA A 41 0.69 -10.65 -31.17
CA ALA A 41 1.41 -11.32 -30.09
C ALA A 41 2.55 -12.20 -30.62
N ASP A 42 3.47 -12.56 -29.73
CA ASP A 42 4.52 -13.53 -29.97
C ASP A 42 4.29 -14.74 -29.06
N PHE A 43 4.31 -15.93 -29.66
CA PHE A 43 4.19 -17.21 -28.98
C PHE A 43 5.55 -17.89 -28.85
N TYR A 44 5.92 -18.30 -27.64
CA TYR A 44 7.20 -18.93 -27.33
C TYR A 44 6.98 -20.33 -26.77
N SER A 45 7.71 -21.32 -27.29
CA SER A 45 7.61 -22.71 -26.87
C SER A 45 8.89 -23.48 -27.17
N SER A 46 9.27 -24.41 -26.28
CA SER A 46 10.33 -25.38 -26.57
C SER A 46 9.87 -26.50 -27.52
N ASP A 47 8.56 -26.76 -27.59
CA ASP A 47 7.93 -27.76 -28.46
C ASP A 47 6.44 -27.44 -28.59
N SER A 48 6.05 -26.86 -29.73
CA SER A 48 4.67 -26.45 -30.00
C SER A 48 3.72 -27.61 -30.29
N THR A 49 4.20 -28.86 -30.30
CA THR A 49 3.37 -30.06 -30.47
C THR A 49 2.88 -30.63 -29.15
N VAL A 50 3.41 -30.13 -28.02
CA VAL A 50 3.05 -30.54 -26.67
C VAL A 50 2.21 -29.45 -26.01
N ALA A 51 0.99 -29.81 -25.59
CA ALA A 51 0.15 -28.95 -24.79
C ALA A 51 0.79 -28.70 -23.41
N LYS A 52 0.89 -27.43 -23.01
CA LYS A 52 1.43 -26.98 -21.72
C LYS A 52 0.56 -25.85 -21.17
N PRO A 53 0.63 -25.55 -19.87
CA PRO A 53 0.07 -24.30 -19.36
C PRO A 53 0.76 -23.09 -20.01
N VAL A 54 0.00 -21.99 -20.13
CA VAL A 54 0.46 -20.78 -20.79
C VAL A 54 0.60 -19.63 -19.79
N ILE A 55 1.74 -18.95 -19.81
CA ILE A 55 1.91 -17.67 -19.13
C ILE A 55 1.69 -16.54 -20.14
N PHE A 56 0.64 -15.76 -19.91
CA PHE A 56 0.20 -14.67 -20.79
C PHE A 56 0.63 -13.31 -20.24
N ILE A 57 1.31 -12.54 -21.08
CA ILE A 57 1.88 -11.24 -20.77
C ILE A 57 1.30 -10.22 -21.74
N GLN A 58 0.64 -9.18 -21.23
CA GLN A 58 0.08 -8.10 -22.03
C GLN A 58 0.85 -6.81 -21.76
N THR A 59 1.49 -6.22 -22.77
CA THR A 59 2.38 -5.07 -22.60
C THR A 59 1.97 -3.85 -23.43
N PRO A 60 2.05 -2.63 -22.86
CA PRO A 60 2.04 -1.38 -23.62
C PRO A 60 3.45 -0.90 -23.99
N TYR A 61 4.49 -1.73 -23.84
CA TYR A 61 5.90 -1.32 -23.97
C TYR A 61 6.64 -1.99 -25.14
N ASN A 62 5.91 -2.40 -26.18
CA ASN A 62 6.41 -3.13 -27.34
C ASN A 62 6.89 -4.53 -27.00
N LYS A 63 6.13 -5.54 -27.40
CA LYS A 63 6.51 -6.96 -27.27
C LYS A 63 7.87 -7.26 -27.93
N ASP A 64 8.30 -6.49 -28.93
CA ASP A 64 9.60 -6.70 -29.57
C ASP A 64 10.77 -6.40 -28.61
N GLY A 65 10.57 -5.52 -27.62
CA GLY A 65 11.55 -5.29 -26.54
C GLY A 65 11.76 -6.52 -25.66
N TYR A 66 10.73 -7.37 -25.53
CA TYR A 66 10.79 -8.63 -24.79
C TYR A 66 11.49 -9.73 -25.59
N ARG A 67 11.56 -9.62 -26.93
CA ARG A 67 12.37 -10.51 -27.76
C ARG A 67 13.88 -10.27 -27.59
N LEU A 68 14.25 -9.01 -27.33
CA LEU A 68 15.63 -8.54 -27.23
C LEU A 68 16.16 -8.61 -25.79
N SER A 69 15.29 -8.64 -24.78
CA SER A 69 15.70 -8.85 -23.41
C SER A 69 16.09 -10.32 -23.23
N SER A 70 17.21 -10.52 -22.55
CA SER A 70 17.64 -11.81 -22.00
C SER A 70 16.65 -12.41 -20.98
N LEU A 71 15.39 -11.95 -20.92
CA LEU A 71 14.30 -12.60 -20.16
C LEU A 71 14.09 -14.05 -20.60
N PHE A 72 14.52 -14.40 -21.81
CA PHE A 72 14.50 -15.76 -22.33
C PHE A 72 15.92 -16.35 -22.48
N ALA A 73 16.90 -15.81 -21.75
CA ALA A 73 18.28 -16.23 -21.85
C ALA A 73 18.47 -17.65 -21.33
N ASP A 74 19.08 -18.44 -22.21
CA ASP A 74 19.32 -19.87 -22.17
C ASP A 74 18.05 -20.75 -22.30
N PRO A 75 17.70 -21.18 -23.52
CA PRO A 75 16.64 -22.20 -23.72
C PRO A 75 16.99 -23.56 -23.10
N GLU A 76 18.20 -23.75 -22.56
CA GLU A 76 18.60 -24.90 -21.75
C GLU A 76 18.44 -24.67 -20.23
N ASP A 77 18.15 -23.45 -19.76
CA ASP A 77 17.85 -23.18 -18.35
C ASP A 77 16.49 -23.77 -17.95
N THR A 78 16.56 -24.89 -17.23
CA THR A 78 15.40 -25.61 -16.69
C THR A 78 15.10 -25.22 -15.23
N THR A 79 15.87 -24.31 -14.65
CA THR A 79 15.85 -24.01 -13.22
C THR A 79 15.18 -22.68 -12.89
N GLY A 80 15.25 -21.69 -13.80
CA GLY A 80 14.62 -20.37 -13.65
C GLY A 80 13.10 -20.34 -13.86
N PHE A 81 12.50 -19.17 -13.63
CA PHE A 81 11.07 -18.90 -13.89
C PHE A 81 10.74 -19.00 -15.40
N TRP A 82 11.64 -18.53 -16.25
CA TRP A 82 11.52 -18.51 -17.71
C TRP A 82 11.77 -19.89 -18.36
N ASN A 83 11.09 -20.92 -17.86
CA ASN A 83 11.30 -22.31 -18.25
C ASN A 83 10.32 -22.76 -19.36
N PHE A 84 10.80 -22.80 -20.59
CA PHE A 84 10.03 -23.21 -21.78
C PHE A 84 9.69 -24.70 -21.85
N TYR A 85 10.33 -25.55 -21.04
CA TYR A 85 9.96 -26.96 -20.93
C TYR A 85 8.68 -27.14 -20.10
N HIS A 86 8.44 -26.25 -19.15
CA HIS A 86 7.28 -26.28 -18.27
C HIS A 86 6.11 -25.43 -18.77
N TYR A 87 6.39 -24.32 -19.45
CA TYR A 87 5.39 -23.37 -19.91
C TYR A 87 5.55 -23.03 -21.38
N ASN A 88 4.41 -22.68 -21.99
CA ASN A 88 4.40 -21.84 -23.17
C ASN A 88 4.19 -20.38 -22.74
N PHE A 89 4.72 -19.42 -23.50
CA PHE A 89 4.53 -17.99 -23.21
C PHE A 89 3.86 -17.30 -24.38
N VAL A 90 3.02 -16.32 -24.08
CA VAL A 90 2.43 -15.42 -25.08
C VAL A 90 2.66 -13.99 -24.62
N THR A 91 3.32 -13.17 -25.43
CA THR A 91 3.51 -11.73 -25.17
C THR A 91 2.75 -10.91 -26.21
N LEU A 92 1.82 -10.07 -25.77
CA LEU A 92 0.90 -9.35 -26.63
C LEU A 92 1.06 -7.83 -26.49
N ASP A 93 1.06 -7.12 -27.61
CA ASP A 93 0.94 -5.67 -27.65
C ASP A 93 -0.51 -5.26 -27.38
N TRP A 94 -0.71 -4.37 -26.41
CA TRP A 94 -2.04 -3.84 -26.09
C TRP A 94 -2.74 -3.25 -27.32
N ARG A 95 -4.07 -3.33 -27.33
CA ARG A 95 -4.90 -2.60 -28.28
C ARG A 95 -4.49 -1.13 -28.40
N GLY A 96 -4.18 -0.69 -29.62
CA GLY A 96 -3.76 0.67 -29.94
C GLY A 96 -2.26 0.95 -29.71
N PHE A 97 -1.45 -0.07 -29.42
CA PHE A 97 -0.02 0.05 -29.20
C PHE A 97 0.77 -0.81 -30.19
N TYR A 98 1.88 -0.27 -30.70
CA TYR A 98 2.85 -0.97 -31.56
C TYR A 98 2.21 -1.84 -32.66
N ALA A 99 2.46 -3.14 -32.69
CA ALA A 99 1.91 -3.99 -33.75
C ALA A 99 0.39 -4.16 -33.68
N SER A 100 -0.24 -3.76 -32.57
CA SER A 100 -1.69 -3.68 -32.37
C SER A 100 -2.25 -2.26 -32.56
N GLU A 101 -1.49 -1.32 -33.17
CA GLU A 101 -1.92 0.09 -33.33
C GLU A 101 -3.24 0.24 -34.11
N ASP A 102 -3.44 -0.57 -35.14
CA ASP A 102 -4.63 -0.49 -36.01
C ASP A 102 -5.93 -0.88 -35.28
N ALA A 103 -5.84 -1.53 -34.12
CA ALA A 103 -6.98 -1.89 -33.29
C ALA A 103 -7.42 -0.77 -32.32
N GLU A 104 -6.82 0.43 -32.41
CA GLU A 104 -7.12 1.55 -31.51
C GLU A 104 -8.62 1.83 -31.39
N SER A 105 -9.11 1.89 -30.15
CA SER A 105 -10.50 2.20 -29.83
C SER A 105 -10.59 3.02 -28.55
N THR A 106 -11.52 3.98 -28.51
CA THR A 106 -11.70 4.90 -27.37
C THR A 106 -12.79 4.41 -26.42
N GLY A 107 -12.56 4.52 -25.11
CA GLY A 107 -13.55 4.16 -24.09
C GLY A 107 -13.81 2.66 -23.97
N TYR A 108 -12.91 1.84 -24.51
CA TYR A 108 -12.99 0.39 -24.44
C TYR A 108 -12.36 -0.15 -23.16
N ASP A 109 -13.03 -1.12 -22.55
CA ASP A 109 -12.51 -1.87 -21.42
C ASP A 109 -11.46 -2.88 -21.89
N ARG A 110 -10.18 -2.55 -21.71
CA ARG A 110 -9.06 -3.40 -22.15
C ARG A 110 -9.01 -4.74 -21.39
N GLY A 111 -9.66 -4.87 -20.23
CA GLY A 111 -9.78 -6.16 -19.54
C GLY A 111 -10.50 -7.22 -20.40
N LEU A 112 -11.42 -6.79 -21.28
CA LEU A 112 -12.13 -7.68 -22.19
C LEU A 112 -11.26 -8.21 -23.33
N ASP A 113 -10.23 -7.44 -23.77
CA ASP A 113 -9.23 -7.98 -24.70
C ASP A 113 -8.45 -9.10 -24.02
N GLY A 114 -8.09 -8.92 -22.74
CA GLY A 114 -7.45 -9.96 -21.93
C GLY A 114 -8.31 -11.23 -21.83
N TYR A 115 -9.62 -11.08 -21.59
CA TYR A 115 -10.57 -12.19 -21.61
C TYR A 115 -10.55 -12.94 -22.94
N ASP A 116 -10.71 -12.21 -24.05
CA ASP A 116 -10.78 -12.82 -25.39
C ASP A 116 -9.48 -13.55 -25.74
N CYS A 117 -8.34 -12.97 -25.35
CA CYS A 117 -7.04 -13.56 -25.58
C CYS A 117 -6.85 -14.85 -24.77
N ILE A 118 -7.22 -14.87 -23.49
CA ILE A 118 -7.12 -16.06 -22.64
C ILE A 118 -7.96 -17.21 -23.21
N GLU A 119 -9.21 -16.95 -23.59
CA GLU A 119 -10.07 -17.99 -24.15
C GLU A 119 -9.60 -18.47 -25.52
N TRP A 120 -9.03 -17.59 -26.34
CA TRP A 120 -8.43 -17.99 -27.61
C TRP A 120 -7.17 -18.83 -27.42
N ILE A 121 -6.32 -18.48 -26.44
CA ILE A 121 -5.10 -19.21 -26.07
C ILE A 121 -5.47 -20.61 -25.58
N ALA A 122 -6.43 -20.71 -24.66
CA ALA A 122 -6.87 -21.97 -24.08
C ALA A 122 -7.46 -22.95 -25.12
N ALA A 123 -8.01 -22.42 -26.23
CA ALA A 123 -8.54 -23.23 -27.32
C ALA A 123 -7.48 -23.80 -28.28
N LYS A 124 -6.18 -23.54 -28.06
CA LYS A 124 -5.10 -24.04 -28.93
C LYS A 124 -4.58 -25.39 -28.49
N ASP A 125 -4.22 -26.23 -29.45
CA ASP A 125 -3.66 -27.57 -29.21
C ASP A 125 -2.33 -27.55 -28.42
N TRP A 126 -1.64 -26.40 -28.37
CA TRP A 126 -0.43 -26.19 -27.59
C TRP A 126 -0.71 -25.64 -26.17
N CYS A 127 -1.95 -25.35 -25.81
CA CYS A 127 -2.35 -25.02 -24.45
C CYS A 127 -3.06 -26.22 -23.82
N ASP A 128 -2.77 -26.53 -22.56
CA ASP A 128 -3.47 -27.58 -21.82
C ASP A 128 -4.81 -27.12 -21.18
N GLY A 129 -5.23 -25.89 -21.50
CA GLY A 129 -6.42 -25.24 -20.94
C GLY A 129 -6.14 -24.35 -19.73
N ASN A 130 -4.93 -24.34 -19.17
CA ASN A 130 -4.59 -23.50 -18.02
C ASN A 130 -3.78 -22.27 -18.46
N VAL A 131 -4.29 -21.07 -18.17
CA VAL A 131 -3.59 -19.81 -18.45
C VAL A 131 -3.35 -19.05 -17.14
N GLY A 132 -2.11 -18.62 -16.91
CA GLY A 132 -1.76 -17.65 -15.87
C GLY A 132 -1.30 -16.33 -16.48
N THR A 133 -1.41 -15.23 -15.74
CA THR A 133 -0.92 -13.93 -16.20
C THR A 133 0.24 -13.40 -15.35
N TYR A 134 1.16 -12.66 -15.97
CA TYR A 134 2.38 -12.17 -15.33
C TYR A 134 2.79 -10.79 -15.83
N GLY A 135 3.37 -9.98 -14.94
CA GLY A 135 4.03 -8.73 -15.27
C GLY A 135 3.85 -7.63 -14.22
N GLY A 136 4.74 -6.64 -14.26
CA GLY A 136 4.72 -5.49 -13.36
C GLY A 136 4.22 -4.20 -14.00
N SER A 137 3.85 -3.25 -13.15
CA SER A 137 3.47 -1.89 -13.53
C SER A 137 2.22 -1.91 -14.41
N ALA A 138 2.23 -1.33 -15.61
CA ALA A 138 1.09 -1.43 -16.51
C ALA A 138 0.72 -2.89 -16.86
N LEU A 139 1.71 -3.79 -16.98
CA LEU A 139 1.46 -5.22 -17.19
C LEU A 139 0.82 -5.89 -15.97
N GLY A 140 0.98 -5.32 -14.78
CA GLY A 140 0.27 -5.74 -13.57
C GLY A 140 -1.17 -5.24 -13.57
N MET A 141 -1.38 -3.96 -13.92
CA MET A 141 -2.69 -3.32 -13.93
C MET A 141 -3.68 -4.05 -14.83
N ILE A 142 -3.25 -4.46 -16.02
CA ILE A 142 -4.09 -5.18 -16.98
C ILE A 142 -4.52 -6.56 -16.47
N GLN A 143 -3.78 -7.17 -15.53
CA GLN A 143 -4.17 -8.46 -14.94
C GLN A 143 -5.39 -8.30 -14.04
N PHE A 144 -5.46 -7.25 -13.22
CA PHE A 144 -6.64 -6.93 -12.41
C PHE A 144 -7.85 -6.63 -13.32
N GLN A 145 -7.66 -5.82 -14.36
CA GLN A 145 -8.71 -5.50 -15.33
C GLN A 145 -9.23 -6.76 -16.04
N THR A 146 -8.32 -7.68 -16.40
CA THR A 146 -8.70 -8.95 -17.03
C THR A 146 -9.42 -9.88 -16.06
N ALA A 147 -8.91 -10.03 -14.83
CA ALA A 147 -9.45 -10.93 -13.82
C ALA A 147 -10.88 -10.58 -13.42
N ARG A 148 -11.22 -9.28 -13.40
CA ARG A 148 -12.58 -8.76 -13.17
C ARG A 148 -13.65 -9.43 -14.06
N HIS A 149 -13.28 -9.80 -15.29
CA HIS A 149 -14.20 -10.42 -16.25
C HIS A 149 -14.29 -11.95 -16.14
N ASN A 150 -13.57 -12.55 -15.19
CA ASN A 150 -13.62 -13.98 -14.89
C ASN A 150 -13.50 -14.90 -16.12
N PRO A 151 -12.39 -14.82 -16.90
CA PRO A 151 -12.14 -15.77 -18.00
C PRO A 151 -12.07 -17.20 -17.43
N PRO A 152 -12.88 -18.16 -17.95
CA PRO A 152 -12.92 -19.52 -17.42
C PRO A 152 -11.57 -20.25 -17.38
N HIS A 153 -10.64 -19.93 -18.29
CA HIS A 153 -9.33 -20.58 -18.36
C HIS A 153 -8.22 -19.79 -17.65
N LEU A 154 -8.55 -18.67 -17.00
CA LEU A 154 -7.61 -17.94 -16.15
C LEU A 154 -7.52 -18.60 -14.78
N VAL A 155 -6.37 -19.16 -14.46
CA VAL A 155 -6.17 -19.94 -13.23
C VAL A 155 -5.54 -19.11 -12.12
N CYS A 156 -4.61 -18.21 -12.44
CA CYS A 156 -3.88 -17.40 -11.47
C CYS A 156 -3.26 -16.15 -12.11
N ALA A 157 -2.97 -15.11 -11.31
CA ALA A 157 -2.33 -13.88 -11.79
C ALA A 157 -1.19 -13.43 -10.87
N ALA A 158 -0.15 -12.82 -11.43
CA ALA A 158 0.97 -12.25 -10.68
C ALA A 158 1.15 -10.75 -11.03
N PRO A 159 0.26 -9.87 -10.53
CA PRO A 159 0.36 -8.43 -10.74
C PRO A 159 1.41 -7.82 -9.80
N TRP A 160 2.49 -7.28 -10.36
CA TRP A 160 3.59 -6.69 -9.60
C TRP A 160 3.59 -5.16 -9.65
N ILE A 161 4.14 -4.52 -8.61
CA ILE A 161 4.46 -3.07 -8.51
C ILE A 161 3.32 -2.14 -8.97
N VAL A 162 2.09 -2.51 -8.61
CA VAL A 162 0.88 -1.75 -8.95
C VAL A 162 -0.30 -2.23 -8.12
N ASP A 163 -1.29 -1.36 -7.89
CA ASP A 163 -2.61 -1.73 -7.42
C ASP A 163 -3.67 -1.64 -8.54
N TYR A 164 -4.93 -1.94 -8.22
CA TYR A 164 -6.04 -1.88 -9.18
C TYR A 164 -6.91 -0.62 -9.06
N LYS A 165 -6.79 0.12 -7.94
CA LYS A 165 -7.67 1.23 -7.60
C LYS A 165 -6.98 2.55 -7.92
N ILE A 166 -7.67 3.42 -8.66
CA ILE A 166 -7.20 4.77 -8.94
C ILE A 166 -7.66 5.66 -7.78
N LYS A 167 -6.73 6.41 -7.17
CA LYS A 167 -7.01 7.31 -6.05
C LYS A 167 -6.58 8.74 -6.36
N TYR A 168 -7.24 9.71 -5.72
CA TYR A 168 -6.81 11.10 -5.71
C TYR A 168 -5.35 11.24 -5.28
N THR A 169 -4.94 10.47 -4.27
CA THR A 169 -3.59 10.49 -3.72
C THR A 169 -2.52 9.95 -4.66
N ASN A 170 -2.90 9.24 -5.73
CA ASN A 170 -1.97 8.92 -6.81
C ASN A 170 -1.55 10.18 -7.59
N TYR A 171 -2.38 11.23 -7.61
CA TYR A 171 -2.09 12.46 -8.35
C TYR A 171 -1.76 13.64 -7.44
N TYR A 172 -2.32 13.65 -6.23
CA TYR A 172 -2.20 14.71 -5.24
C TYR A 172 -1.91 14.12 -3.85
N TYR A 173 -0.64 14.10 -3.45
CA TYR A 173 -0.26 13.62 -2.12
C TYR A 173 -0.48 14.71 -1.09
N ALA A 174 -1.41 14.48 -0.14
CA ALA A 174 -1.84 15.49 0.84
C ALA A 174 -2.14 16.87 0.23
N GLY A 175 -2.78 16.86 -0.95
CA GLY A 175 -3.15 18.07 -1.70
C GLY A 175 -2.06 18.69 -2.58
N VAL A 176 -0.88 18.05 -2.67
CA VAL A 176 0.22 18.52 -3.53
C VAL A 176 0.32 17.68 -4.80
N TYR A 177 0.30 18.34 -5.97
CA TYR A 177 0.46 17.68 -7.27
C TYR A 177 1.79 16.92 -7.35
N ARG A 178 1.71 15.61 -7.62
CA ARG A 178 2.87 14.73 -7.82
C ARG A 178 3.50 14.96 -9.19
N LYS A 179 4.13 16.13 -9.35
CA LYS A 179 4.53 16.69 -10.65
C LYS A 179 5.25 15.69 -11.54
N GLU A 180 6.39 15.17 -11.11
CA GLU A 180 7.17 14.27 -11.94
C GLU A 180 6.40 12.99 -12.29
N HIS A 181 5.60 12.47 -11.37
CA HIS A 181 4.87 11.22 -11.56
C HIS A 181 3.77 11.42 -12.61
N CYS A 182 2.94 12.45 -12.43
CA CYS A 182 1.85 12.78 -13.33
C CYS A 182 2.36 13.17 -14.72
N GLU A 183 3.48 13.89 -14.80
CA GLU A 183 4.11 14.23 -16.08
C GLU A 183 4.71 12.99 -16.77
N ALA A 184 5.33 12.07 -16.03
CA ALA A 184 5.77 10.79 -16.58
C ALA A 184 4.59 9.94 -17.10
N LEU A 185 3.49 9.84 -16.33
CA LEU A 185 2.30 9.11 -16.77
C LEU A 185 1.68 9.75 -18.03
N ALA A 186 1.64 11.07 -18.10
CA ALA A 186 1.15 11.78 -19.28
C ALA A 186 2.06 11.58 -20.49
N PHE A 187 3.38 11.61 -20.29
CA PHE A 187 4.37 11.32 -21.32
C PHE A 187 4.22 9.89 -21.86
N LEU A 188 3.96 8.93 -20.99
CA LEU A 188 3.69 7.53 -21.34
C LEU A 188 2.28 7.31 -21.91
N GLY A 189 1.43 8.34 -21.95
CA GLY A 189 0.08 8.27 -22.52
C GLY A 189 -0.97 7.60 -21.63
N PHE A 190 -0.68 7.38 -20.34
CA PHE A 190 -1.65 6.80 -19.39
C PHE A 190 -2.69 7.80 -18.91
N THR A 191 -2.38 9.10 -18.95
CA THR A 191 -3.27 10.17 -18.50
C THR A 191 -2.97 11.49 -19.24
N THR A 192 -3.65 12.57 -18.85
CA THR A 192 -3.29 13.93 -19.26
C THR A 192 -3.13 14.82 -18.03
N THR A 193 -2.07 15.62 -17.98
CA THR A 193 -1.87 16.58 -16.87
C THR A 193 -2.98 17.62 -16.84
N ALA A 194 -3.54 18.02 -17.99
CA ALA A 194 -4.63 18.98 -18.07
C ALA A 194 -5.87 18.55 -17.28
N LEU A 195 -6.27 17.26 -17.38
CA LEU A 195 -7.42 16.74 -16.62
C LEU A 195 -7.14 16.74 -15.12
N ILE A 196 -5.94 16.31 -14.73
CA ILE A 196 -5.52 16.24 -13.33
C ILE A 196 -5.49 17.64 -12.72
N LEU A 197 -4.79 18.59 -13.36
CA LEU A 197 -4.63 19.97 -12.91
C LEU A 197 -5.94 20.77 -12.88
N ALA A 198 -6.92 20.40 -13.73
CA ALA A 198 -8.25 20.99 -13.67
C ALA A 198 -9.07 20.55 -12.44
N ASN A 199 -8.63 19.51 -11.72
CA ASN A 199 -9.31 18.96 -10.54
C ASN A 199 -8.38 18.87 -9.32
N PRO A 200 -7.89 19.99 -8.80
CA PRO A 200 -6.86 20.02 -7.76
C PRO A 200 -7.37 19.80 -6.33
N VAL A 201 -8.67 19.60 -6.18
CA VAL A 201 -9.39 19.41 -4.91
C VAL A 201 -10.13 18.09 -5.00
N TYR A 202 -10.19 17.33 -3.91
CA TYR A 202 -10.99 16.11 -3.84
C TYR A 202 -12.47 16.46 -4.06
N ASN A 203 -13.04 15.96 -5.15
CA ASN A 203 -14.38 16.34 -5.62
C ASN A 203 -15.11 15.11 -6.17
N TRP A 204 -16.33 15.30 -6.67
CA TRP A 204 -17.17 14.21 -7.18
C TRP A 204 -16.56 13.46 -8.38
N ILE A 205 -15.65 14.07 -9.15
CA ILE A 205 -14.95 13.39 -10.25
C ILE A 205 -13.98 12.37 -9.66
N TRP A 206 -13.21 12.77 -8.64
CA TRP A 206 -12.33 11.84 -7.92
C TRP A 206 -13.14 10.72 -7.28
N GLU A 207 -14.21 11.05 -6.54
CA GLU A 207 -15.09 10.04 -5.94
C GLU A 207 -15.64 9.04 -6.98
N TYR A 208 -16.06 9.52 -8.16
CA TYR A 208 -16.50 8.68 -9.27
C TYR A 208 -15.36 7.77 -9.78
N VAL A 209 -14.16 8.30 -9.98
CA VAL A 209 -13.01 7.52 -10.46
C VAL A 209 -12.59 6.45 -9.44
N GLU A 210 -12.50 6.82 -8.16
CA GLU A 210 -12.15 5.87 -7.10
C GLU A 210 -13.20 4.76 -6.96
N SER A 211 -14.48 5.11 -7.02
CA SER A 211 -15.58 4.14 -6.88
C SER A 211 -15.64 3.16 -8.06
N ASN A 212 -15.45 3.62 -9.30
CA ASN A 212 -15.48 2.73 -10.47
C ASN A 212 -14.25 1.84 -10.60
N SER A 213 -13.16 2.20 -9.92
CA SER A 213 -11.93 1.42 -9.89
C SER A 213 -11.80 0.52 -8.65
N ASP A 214 -12.81 0.50 -7.77
CA ASP A 214 -12.84 -0.36 -6.58
C ASP A 214 -13.76 -1.56 -6.81
N TYR A 215 -13.17 -2.70 -7.18
CA TYR A 215 -13.92 -3.91 -7.58
C TYR A 215 -13.26 -5.24 -7.13
N PRO A 216 -12.61 -5.34 -5.96
CA PRO A 216 -11.93 -6.59 -5.57
C PRO A 216 -12.88 -7.77 -5.41
N GLU A 217 -14.17 -7.54 -5.14
CA GLU A 217 -15.21 -8.56 -5.09
C GLU A 217 -15.40 -9.33 -6.41
N GLU A 218 -14.89 -8.80 -7.52
CA GLU A 218 -15.00 -9.42 -8.85
C GLU A 218 -13.83 -10.38 -9.15
N PHE A 219 -12.87 -10.54 -8.23
CA PHE A 219 -11.72 -11.44 -8.40
C PHE A 219 -11.99 -12.85 -7.85
N HIS A 220 -11.89 -13.86 -8.72
CA HIS A 220 -12.13 -15.27 -8.40
C HIS A 220 -10.91 -16.18 -8.60
N ILE A 221 -9.72 -15.60 -8.70
CA ILE A 221 -8.46 -16.34 -8.91
C ILE A 221 -7.43 -15.96 -7.84
N PRO A 222 -6.52 -16.88 -7.46
CA PRO A 222 -5.36 -16.57 -6.64
C PRO A 222 -4.45 -15.53 -7.32
N MET A 223 -3.86 -14.65 -6.50
CA MET A 223 -2.97 -13.59 -6.98
C MET A 223 -1.70 -13.50 -6.14
N LEU A 224 -0.54 -13.38 -6.80
CA LEU A 224 0.76 -13.09 -6.18
C LEU A 224 1.14 -11.63 -6.44
N LEU A 225 1.05 -10.80 -5.41
CA LEU A 225 1.47 -9.40 -5.45
C LEU A 225 2.94 -9.31 -5.01
N VAL A 226 3.75 -8.56 -5.75
CA VAL A 226 5.16 -8.31 -5.42
C VAL A 226 5.47 -6.83 -5.63
N SER A 227 6.07 -6.18 -4.64
CA SER A 227 6.56 -4.79 -4.76
C SER A 227 7.70 -4.52 -3.76
N GLY A 228 8.10 -3.27 -3.60
CA GLY A 228 9.13 -2.90 -2.64
C GLY A 228 8.96 -1.53 -1.99
N TRP A 229 9.72 -1.31 -0.92
CA TRP A 229 9.65 -0.11 -0.08
C TRP A 229 10.03 1.19 -0.80
N PHE A 230 10.90 1.10 -1.81
CA PHE A 230 11.31 2.24 -2.62
C PHE A 230 10.56 2.35 -3.95
N ASP A 231 9.49 1.57 -4.13
CA ASP A 231 8.52 1.78 -5.21
C ASP A 231 7.69 3.07 -4.98
N HIS A 232 6.97 3.55 -5.98
CA HIS A 232 6.30 4.85 -5.90
C HIS A 232 5.05 4.92 -4.99
N TYR A 233 4.50 3.76 -4.54
CA TYR A 233 3.36 3.65 -3.60
C TYR A 233 3.34 2.29 -2.86
N PRO A 234 4.26 1.99 -1.94
CA PRO A 234 4.22 0.73 -1.19
C PRO A 234 2.91 0.57 -0.37
N ALA A 235 2.34 1.68 0.12
CA ALA A 235 1.05 1.69 0.82
C ALA A 235 -0.13 1.20 -0.05
N ASP A 236 -0.07 1.42 -1.36
CA ASP A 236 -1.19 1.17 -2.26
C ASP A 236 -1.33 -0.31 -2.59
N ILE A 237 -0.20 -1.00 -2.79
CA ILE A 237 -0.20 -2.45 -3.01
C ILE A 237 -0.52 -3.21 -1.72
N ILE A 238 -0.07 -2.73 -0.55
CA ILE A 238 -0.45 -3.29 0.76
C ILE A 238 -1.96 -3.19 0.95
N ARG A 239 -2.54 -2.01 0.68
CA ARG A 239 -4.00 -1.82 0.69
C ARG A 239 -4.68 -2.76 -0.30
N ALA A 240 -4.20 -2.84 -1.54
CA ALA A 240 -4.77 -3.72 -2.56
C ALA A 240 -4.77 -5.19 -2.12
N PHE A 241 -3.68 -5.64 -1.50
CA PHE A 241 -3.56 -6.97 -0.94
C PHE A 241 -4.59 -7.21 0.17
N HIS A 242 -4.71 -6.29 1.12
CA HIS A 242 -5.72 -6.36 2.17
C HIS A 242 -7.14 -6.40 1.60
N ASP A 243 -7.43 -5.59 0.59
CA ASP A 243 -8.72 -5.55 -0.07
C ASP A 243 -9.07 -6.88 -0.74
N ILE A 244 -8.16 -7.50 -1.49
CA ILE A 244 -8.42 -8.80 -2.13
C ILE A 244 -8.47 -9.94 -1.10
N GLN A 245 -7.73 -9.87 0.00
CA GLN A 245 -7.80 -10.86 1.07
C GLN A 245 -9.15 -10.79 1.84
N THR A 246 -9.77 -9.61 1.92
CA THR A 246 -10.97 -9.38 2.73
C THR A 246 -12.27 -9.32 1.93
N ARG A 247 -12.24 -8.90 0.67
CA ARG A 247 -13.44 -8.60 -0.14
C ARG A 247 -13.61 -9.45 -1.40
N SER A 248 -12.57 -10.09 -1.94
CA SER A 248 -12.69 -10.98 -3.12
C SER A 248 -13.58 -12.19 -2.89
N ASP A 249 -13.75 -13.07 -3.88
CA ASP A 249 -14.52 -14.30 -3.65
C ASP A 249 -13.89 -15.16 -2.54
N VAL A 250 -14.75 -15.65 -1.66
CA VAL A 250 -14.34 -16.38 -0.45
C VAL A 250 -13.46 -17.61 -0.75
N SER A 251 -13.59 -18.21 -1.95
CA SER A 251 -12.80 -19.36 -2.36
C SER A 251 -11.31 -19.06 -2.58
N VAL A 252 -10.94 -17.80 -2.84
CA VAL A 252 -9.57 -17.39 -3.19
C VAL A 252 -8.89 -16.46 -2.17
N ARG A 253 -9.63 -15.91 -1.20
CA ARG A 253 -9.08 -14.99 -0.17
C ARG A 253 -7.81 -15.48 0.51
N ALA A 254 -7.79 -16.75 0.95
CA ALA A 254 -6.64 -17.36 1.64
C ALA A 254 -5.49 -17.76 0.70
N GLN A 255 -5.68 -17.58 -0.61
CA GLN A 255 -4.74 -17.99 -1.64
C GLN A 255 -3.90 -16.83 -2.18
N HIS A 256 -4.33 -15.59 -1.94
CA HIS A 256 -3.55 -14.42 -2.30
C HIS A 256 -2.29 -14.33 -1.44
N LYS A 257 -1.17 -13.93 -2.06
CA LYS A 257 0.09 -13.70 -1.33
C LYS A 257 0.71 -12.36 -1.69
N LEU A 258 1.46 -11.79 -0.75
CA LEU A 258 2.20 -10.54 -0.91
C LEU A 258 3.69 -10.74 -0.56
N ILE A 259 4.57 -10.19 -1.40
CA ILE A 259 6.00 -10.06 -1.12
C ILE A 259 6.41 -8.60 -1.25
N MET A 260 6.94 -8.02 -0.18
CA MET A 260 7.47 -6.66 -0.14
C MET A 260 8.98 -6.69 0.13
N GLY A 261 9.80 -6.39 -0.86
CA GLY A 261 11.26 -6.32 -0.72
C GLY A 261 11.80 -4.89 -0.56
N PRO A 262 13.12 -4.72 -0.43
CA PRO A 262 13.77 -3.40 -0.33
C PRO A 262 13.95 -2.75 -1.69
N TRP A 263 13.03 -2.99 -2.63
CA TRP A 263 13.25 -2.72 -4.05
C TRP A 263 12.63 -1.40 -4.51
N THR A 264 13.25 -0.85 -5.55
CA THR A 264 12.71 0.23 -6.39
C THR A 264 11.82 -0.34 -7.51
N HIS A 265 11.03 0.52 -8.17
CA HIS A 265 10.11 0.13 -9.25
C HIS A 265 10.77 -0.70 -10.38
N SER A 266 12.01 -0.39 -10.75
CA SER A 266 12.78 -1.08 -11.80
C SER A 266 13.83 -2.06 -11.25
N GLY A 267 13.82 -2.26 -9.93
CA GLY A 267 14.81 -3.01 -9.18
C GLY A 267 14.26 -4.22 -8.44
N ILE A 268 13.02 -4.65 -8.71
CA ILE A 268 12.48 -5.88 -8.10
C ILE A 268 13.45 -7.05 -8.31
N GLY A 269 13.77 -7.75 -7.22
CA GLY A 269 14.69 -8.88 -7.24
C GLY A 269 16.17 -8.58 -7.36
N LYS A 270 16.56 -7.32 -7.60
CA LYS A 270 17.98 -6.96 -7.81
C LYS A 270 18.71 -6.70 -6.50
N LEU A 271 19.99 -7.06 -6.48
CA LEU A 271 20.92 -6.79 -5.40
C LEU A 271 21.01 -5.29 -5.07
N ASP A 272 21.33 -4.47 -6.08
CA ASP A 272 21.60 -3.04 -5.91
C ASP A 272 20.31 -2.21 -5.92
N GLN A 273 20.14 -1.36 -4.92
CA GLN A 273 19.05 -0.39 -4.81
C GLN A 273 19.64 0.96 -4.39
N GLY A 274 19.69 1.91 -5.31
CA GLY A 274 20.36 3.18 -5.07
C GLY A 274 21.84 2.98 -4.74
N GLU A 275 22.25 3.33 -3.53
CA GLU A 275 23.63 3.17 -3.02
C GLU A 275 23.77 2.01 -2.01
N LEU A 276 22.72 1.21 -1.82
CA LEU A 276 22.73 0.05 -0.93
C LEU A 276 22.57 -1.26 -1.71
N GLU A 277 23.08 -2.34 -1.12
CA GLU A 277 22.95 -3.70 -1.63
C GLU A 277 22.11 -4.53 -0.64
N PHE A 278 21.23 -5.39 -1.15
CA PHE A 278 20.38 -6.26 -0.33
C PHE A 278 20.50 -7.75 -0.77
N PRO A 279 21.59 -8.45 -0.43
CA PRO A 279 21.85 -9.82 -0.90
C PRO A 279 20.74 -10.82 -0.50
N ALA A 280 20.15 -10.66 0.68
CA ALA A 280 19.08 -11.54 1.16
C ALA A 280 17.77 -11.39 0.38
N ALA A 281 17.63 -10.34 -0.44
CA ALA A 281 16.46 -10.08 -1.27
C ALA A 281 16.70 -10.36 -2.76
N GLU A 282 17.91 -10.78 -3.16
CA GLU A 282 18.23 -11.04 -4.56
C GLU A 282 17.48 -12.29 -5.08
N GLY A 283 16.77 -12.15 -6.21
CA GLY A 283 16.06 -13.23 -6.91
C GLY A 283 14.84 -13.83 -6.19
N VAL A 284 14.45 -13.30 -5.03
CA VAL A 284 13.32 -13.82 -4.23
C VAL A 284 11.99 -13.75 -4.98
N ASP A 285 11.80 -12.70 -5.77
CA ASP A 285 10.65 -12.46 -6.62
C ASP A 285 10.48 -13.52 -7.73
N GLU A 286 11.57 -13.86 -8.44
CA GLU A 286 11.55 -14.89 -9.49
C GLU A 286 11.32 -16.28 -8.92
N ILE A 287 11.94 -16.60 -7.77
CA ILE A 287 11.71 -17.85 -7.04
C ILE A 287 10.24 -17.95 -6.64
N ALA A 288 9.65 -16.87 -6.12
CA ALA A 288 8.25 -16.83 -5.74
C ALA A 288 7.31 -17.00 -6.94
N ALA A 289 7.55 -16.28 -8.05
CA ALA A 289 6.79 -16.45 -9.29
C ALA A 289 6.82 -17.90 -9.78
N LYS A 290 8.01 -18.49 -9.85
CA LYS A 290 8.18 -19.88 -10.28
C LYS A 290 7.37 -20.83 -9.41
N ARG A 291 7.48 -20.71 -8.07
CA ARG A 291 6.74 -21.57 -7.14
C ARG A 291 5.22 -21.39 -7.29
N PHE A 292 4.76 -20.16 -7.44
CA PHE A 292 3.35 -19.83 -7.64
C PHE A 292 2.78 -20.48 -8.91
N PHE A 293 3.42 -20.29 -10.05
CA PHE A 293 2.94 -20.86 -11.31
C PHE A 293 3.11 -22.38 -11.37
N ASP A 294 4.17 -22.95 -10.78
CA ASP A 294 4.33 -24.42 -10.72
C ASP A 294 3.20 -25.04 -9.87
N TYR A 295 2.80 -24.38 -8.80
CA TYR A 295 1.71 -24.84 -7.95
C TYR A 295 0.36 -24.75 -8.67
N TYR A 296 -0.04 -23.57 -9.16
CA TYR A 296 -1.39 -23.38 -9.72
C TYR A 296 -1.59 -23.93 -11.11
N LEU A 297 -0.60 -23.79 -12.01
CA LEU A 297 -0.76 -24.19 -13.41
C LEU A 297 -0.36 -25.65 -13.66
N ARG A 298 0.49 -26.23 -12.80
CA ARG A 298 1.03 -27.59 -13.00
C ARG A 298 0.69 -28.56 -11.88
N GLY A 299 0.08 -28.10 -10.78
CA GLY A 299 -0.22 -28.93 -9.63
C GLY A 299 1.03 -29.46 -8.92
N ALA A 300 2.15 -28.74 -8.98
CA ALA A 300 3.40 -29.17 -8.37
C ALA A 300 3.29 -29.16 -6.83
N ALA A 301 3.68 -30.26 -6.19
CA ALA A 301 3.80 -30.35 -4.73
C ALA A 301 5.09 -29.67 -4.24
N ASN A 302 5.14 -28.34 -4.32
CA ASN A 302 6.31 -27.51 -4.00
C ASN A 302 6.17 -26.72 -2.68
N GLY A 303 5.17 -27.05 -1.87
CA GLY A 303 4.89 -26.43 -0.56
C GLY A 303 4.37 -24.98 -0.63
N TYR A 304 4.02 -24.46 -1.83
CA TYR A 304 3.52 -23.10 -1.97
C TYR A 304 2.27 -22.85 -1.12
N ASP A 305 1.39 -23.83 -0.97
CA ASP A 305 0.20 -23.77 -0.11
C ASP A 305 0.52 -23.46 1.36
N THR A 306 1.70 -23.85 1.82
CA THR A 306 2.18 -23.59 3.19
C THR A 306 3.05 -22.34 3.32
N ASP A 307 3.41 -21.67 2.22
CA ASP A 307 4.16 -20.42 2.30
C ASP A 307 3.32 -19.35 3.03
N PRO A 308 3.95 -18.39 3.74
CA PRO A 308 3.27 -17.30 4.42
C PRO A 308 2.38 -16.46 3.49
N VAL A 309 1.32 -15.87 4.05
CA VAL A 309 0.37 -15.03 3.30
C VAL A 309 1.02 -13.70 2.89
N GLY A 310 1.68 -13.02 3.81
CA GLY A 310 2.49 -11.83 3.54
C GLY A 310 3.93 -12.05 3.98
N ARG A 311 4.88 -11.63 3.16
CA ARG A 311 6.31 -11.67 3.43
C ARG A 311 6.94 -10.29 3.14
N PHE A 312 7.70 -9.77 4.09
CA PHE A 312 8.15 -8.38 4.14
C PHE A 312 9.63 -8.31 4.51
N PHE A 313 10.42 -7.56 3.78
CA PHE A 313 11.84 -7.41 4.06
C PHE A 313 12.07 -6.29 5.09
N LEU A 314 12.58 -6.63 6.25
CA LEU A 314 13.00 -5.68 7.28
C LEU A 314 14.41 -5.17 6.93
N MET A 315 14.47 -3.95 6.38
CA MET A 315 15.75 -3.31 6.03
C MET A 315 16.59 -3.04 7.28
N GLY A 316 17.90 -2.91 7.13
CA GLY A 316 18.82 -2.62 8.23
C GLY A 316 19.26 -3.89 8.96
N SER A 317 18.32 -4.75 9.39
CA SER A 317 18.64 -6.09 9.88
C SER A 317 18.79 -7.13 8.77
N ASP A 318 18.31 -6.81 7.56
CA ASP A 318 18.36 -7.65 6.36
C ASP A 318 17.65 -9.02 6.52
N GLU A 319 16.46 -8.99 7.10
CA GLU A 319 15.67 -10.18 7.42
C GLU A 319 14.31 -10.17 6.71
N TRP A 320 13.80 -11.35 6.37
CA TRP A 320 12.42 -11.51 5.92
C TRP A 320 11.52 -11.81 7.13
N LEU A 321 10.46 -11.02 7.28
CA LEU A 321 9.38 -11.24 8.24
C LEU A 321 8.13 -11.73 7.52
N ASP A 322 7.33 -12.52 8.23
CA ASP A 322 6.08 -13.07 7.73
C ASP A 322 4.90 -12.52 8.55
N SER A 323 3.80 -12.17 7.89
CA SER A 323 2.55 -11.76 8.55
C SER A 323 1.33 -12.05 7.68
N ASP A 324 0.24 -12.46 8.31
CA ASP A 324 -1.06 -12.65 7.64
C ASP A 324 -1.87 -11.35 7.57
N ASP A 325 -1.48 -10.32 8.32
CA ASP A 325 -2.13 -9.01 8.36
C ASP A 325 -1.10 -7.90 8.63
N TRP A 326 -0.77 -7.12 7.60
CA TRP A 326 0.16 -5.99 7.69
C TRP A 326 -0.29 -4.95 8.73
N TYR A 327 -1.58 -4.65 8.80
CA TYR A 327 -2.08 -3.56 9.66
C TYR A 327 -1.99 -3.90 11.15
N SER A 328 -1.91 -5.19 11.49
CA SER A 328 -1.67 -5.66 12.85
C SER A 328 -0.22 -5.44 13.34
N LEU A 329 0.72 -5.15 12.42
CA LEU A 329 2.13 -4.95 12.77
C LEU A 329 2.41 -3.58 13.41
N SER A 330 1.52 -2.62 13.21
CA SER A 330 1.65 -1.22 13.66
C SER A 330 0.64 -0.85 14.77
N ASP A 331 0.53 -1.70 15.80
CA ASP A 331 -0.42 -1.52 16.91
C ASP A 331 0.11 -0.66 18.07
N SER A 332 1.40 -0.31 18.08
CA SER A 332 2.02 0.53 19.09
C SER A 332 2.89 1.61 18.46
N PHE A 333 2.84 2.80 19.03
CA PHE A 333 3.63 3.93 18.58
C PHE A 333 4.49 4.47 19.71
N ASP A 334 5.78 4.61 19.44
CA ASP A 334 6.65 5.44 20.26
C ASP A 334 6.66 6.86 19.71
N THR A 335 6.75 7.82 20.63
CA THR A 335 6.76 9.24 20.29
C THR A 335 8.13 9.83 20.55
N LEU A 336 8.74 10.33 19.47
CA LEU A 336 10.04 10.99 19.50
C LEU A 336 9.83 12.49 19.25
N TYR A 337 10.01 13.31 20.27
CA TYR A 337 9.74 14.74 20.21
C TYR A 337 10.92 15.51 19.61
N LEU A 338 10.61 16.55 18.85
CA LEU A 338 11.58 17.56 18.44
C LEU A 338 12.01 18.36 19.69
N GLN A 339 13.29 18.69 19.76
CA GLN A 339 13.93 19.35 20.90
C GLN A 339 14.73 20.57 20.46
N PRO A 340 14.92 21.57 21.33
CA PRO A 340 15.85 22.66 21.08
C PRO A 340 17.26 22.14 20.76
N GLY A 341 17.96 22.84 19.87
CA GLY A 341 19.30 22.46 19.46
C GLY A 341 19.32 21.30 18.46
N ASN A 342 18.30 21.19 17.61
CA ASN A 342 18.24 20.24 16.49
C ASN A 342 18.29 18.76 16.91
N ALA A 343 17.71 18.44 18.07
CA ALA A 343 17.72 17.09 18.63
C ALA A 343 16.33 16.42 18.55
N LEU A 344 16.35 15.09 18.57
CA LEU A 344 15.18 14.24 18.77
C LEU A 344 15.35 13.47 20.09
N SER A 345 14.32 13.48 20.94
CA SER A 345 14.31 12.75 22.22
C SER A 345 12.91 12.24 22.59
N TRP A 346 12.84 11.17 23.37
CA TRP A 346 11.59 10.67 23.98
C TRP A 346 11.10 11.55 25.13
N ASP A 347 11.93 12.47 25.62
CA ASP A 347 11.53 13.43 26.66
C ASP A 347 10.55 14.47 26.12
N ILE A 348 9.63 14.92 26.97
CA ILE A 348 8.76 16.06 26.63
C ILE A 348 9.63 17.32 26.46
N PRO A 349 9.44 18.11 25.38
CA PRO A 349 10.21 19.32 25.17
C PRO A 349 10.00 20.36 26.29
N PRO A 350 11.01 21.19 26.58
CA PRO A 350 10.89 22.19 27.63
C PRO A 350 9.89 23.31 27.26
N ALA A 351 9.38 23.98 28.29
CA ALA A 351 8.44 25.09 28.11
C ALA A 351 9.13 26.35 27.55
N GLY A 352 8.39 27.10 26.71
CA GLY A 352 8.82 28.42 26.22
C GLY A 352 10.02 28.40 25.28
N VAL A 353 10.29 27.26 24.63
CA VAL A 353 11.32 27.14 23.61
C VAL A 353 10.90 27.93 22.37
N PRO A 354 11.75 28.82 21.82
CA PRO A 354 11.45 29.49 20.55
C PRO A 354 11.42 28.47 19.40
N PRO A 355 10.58 28.68 18.37
CA PRO A 355 10.55 27.80 17.21
C PRO A 355 11.82 27.95 16.35
N ASP A 356 12.20 26.87 15.68
CA ASP A 356 13.16 26.93 14.58
C ASP A 356 12.52 27.59 13.35
N THR A 357 13.28 28.43 12.66
CA THR A 357 12.81 29.21 11.52
C THR A 357 13.68 28.97 10.30
N PHE A 358 13.06 28.79 9.13
CA PHE A 358 13.75 28.67 7.85
C PHE A 358 13.02 29.47 6.76
N LEU A 359 13.74 29.79 5.68
CA LEU A 359 13.18 30.49 4.53
C LEU A 359 12.90 29.50 3.41
N TYR A 360 11.71 29.59 2.83
CA TYR A 360 11.37 28.86 1.62
C TYR A 360 11.19 29.83 0.45
N ASP A 361 12.03 29.68 -0.57
CA ASP A 361 11.94 30.40 -1.83
C ASP A 361 11.50 29.45 -2.96
N PRO A 362 10.28 29.61 -3.54
CA PRO A 362 9.82 28.72 -4.62
C PRO A 362 10.70 28.72 -5.87
N ARG A 363 11.62 29.69 -5.99
CA ARG A 363 12.58 29.79 -7.10
C ARG A 363 13.85 28.96 -6.89
N ASP A 364 14.07 28.49 -5.66
CA ASP A 364 15.15 27.58 -5.28
C ASP A 364 14.59 26.49 -4.36
N PRO A 365 13.72 25.59 -4.88
CA PRO A 365 13.10 24.56 -4.06
C PRO A 365 14.09 23.45 -3.69
N SER A 366 13.99 22.94 -2.47
CA SER A 366 14.75 21.76 -2.02
C SER A 366 14.57 20.57 -3.01
N PRO A 367 15.67 19.97 -3.49
CA PRO A 367 15.62 19.01 -4.58
C PRO A 367 15.12 17.66 -4.09
N ALA A 368 14.46 16.95 -4.99
CA ALA A 368 14.05 15.58 -4.78
C ALA A 368 15.21 14.63 -5.09
N PHE A 369 15.69 13.88 -4.10
CA PHE A 369 16.87 13.00 -4.22
C PHE A 369 16.66 11.71 -3.42
N GLY A 370 16.66 10.56 -4.10
CA GLY A 370 16.34 9.26 -3.51
C GLY A 370 14.86 9.10 -3.14
N GLY A 371 14.57 8.14 -2.26
CA GLY A 371 13.24 7.85 -1.72
C GLY A 371 12.35 6.99 -2.64
N SER A 372 11.12 6.76 -2.19
CA SER A 372 10.09 5.93 -2.81
C SER A 372 9.43 6.64 -4.00
N ARG A 373 10.01 6.49 -5.20
CA ARG A 373 9.55 7.22 -6.40
C ARG A 373 9.92 6.50 -7.68
N PHE A 374 9.25 6.91 -8.76
CA PHE A 374 9.53 6.41 -10.10
C PHE A 374 9.29 7.51 -11.12
N ASN A 375 10.32 7.83 -11.91
CA ASN A 375 10.19 8.65 -13.09
C ASN A 375 11.19 8.15 -14.16
N PRO A 376 10.71 7.60 -15.28
CA PRO A 376 11.59 7.13 -16.36
C PRO A 376 11.98 8.23 -17.36
N THR A 377 11.46 9.45 -17.19
CA THR A 377 11.60 10.57 -18.14
C THR A 377 12.68 11.58 -17.76
N ILE A 378 13.17 11.54 -16.51
CA ILE A 378 14.21 12.43 -15.97
C ILE A 378 15.46 11.57 -15.70
N PRO A 379 16.46 11.55 -16.60
CA PRO A 379 17.57 10.61 -16.56
C PRO A 379 18.42 10.63 -15.28
N ASP A 380 18.56 11.79 -14.65
CA ASP A 380 19.44 11.99 -13.48
C ASP A 380 18.69 11.95 -12.14
N LEU A 381 17.40 11.64 -12.16
CA LEU A 381 16.59 11.59 -10.95
C LEU A 381 16.96 10.35 -10.11
N LYS A 382 17.52 10.60 -8.92
CA LYS A 382 17.88 9.52 -7.99
C LYS A 382 16.63 8.93 -7.32
N VAL A 383 16.52 7.61 -7.32
CA VAL A 383 15.42 6.81 -6.75
C VAL A 383 15.98 5.71 -5.84
N GLY A 384 15.31 5.38 -4.74
CA GLY A 384 15.84 4.44 -3.74
C GLY A 384 16.72 5.09 -2.67
N PRO A 385 17.44 4.28 -1.87
CA PRO A 385 18.22 4.79 -0.74
C PRO A 385 19.52 5.43 -1.24
N TYR A 386 19.66 6.73 -0.98
CA TYR A 386 20.82 7.54 -1.34
C TYR A 386 21.25 8.39 -0.16
N ASP A 387 22.55 8.69 -0.07
CA ASP A 387 23.06 9.68 0.87
C ASP A 387 22.65 11.09 0.44
N ILE A 388 21.90 11.79 1.30
CA ILE A 388 21.33 13.11 0.99
C ILE A 388 22.12 14.29 1.57
N ARG A 389 23.26 14.04 2.23
CA ARG A 389 24.01 15.11 2.93
C ARG A 389 24.37 16.29 2.04
N ASP A 390 25.01 16.00 0.91
CA ASP A 390 25.52 17.04 0.00
C ASP A 390 24.43 17.65 -0.89
N SER A 391 23.41 16.85 -1.23
CA SER A 391 22.35 17.26 -2.16
C SER A 391 21.18 17.98 -1.48
N VAL A 392 20.91 17.68 -0.21
CA VAL A 392 19.75 18.20 0.53
C VAL A 392 20.17 18.88 1.83
N GLU A 393 20.86 18.18 2.74
CA GLU A 393 21.05 18.65 4.12
C GLU A 393 21.90 19.93 4.23
N GLY A 394 22.81 20.16 3.29
CA GLY A 394 23.65 21.36 3.26
C GLY A 394 22.91 22.67 2.91
N ARG A 395 21.60 22.64 2.64
CA ARG A 395 20.81 23.82 2.28
C ARG A 395 20.27 24.55 3.51
N ASP A 396 20.17 25.88 3.40
CA ASP A 396 19.67 26.78 4.45
C ASP A 396 18.13 26.78 4.59
N ASP A 397 17.41 26.14 3.67
CA ASP A 397 15.95 26.01 3.67
C ASP A 397 15.46 24.73 4.36
N ASN A 398 16.29 24.15 5.25
CA ASN A 398 15.96 23.00 6.07
C ASN A 398 16.07 23.30 7.56
N VAL A 399 15.28 22.58 8.36
CA VAL A 399 15.55 22.36 9.79
C VAL A 399 15.72 20.86 10.00
N ILE A 400 16.83 20.49 10.64
CA ILE A 400 17.23 19.08 10.80
C ILE A 400 17.13 18.72 12.27
N PHE A 401 16.52 17.58 12.59
CA PHE A 401 16.48 17.04 13.95
C PHE A 401 17.04 15.62 13.94
N THR A 402 17.93 15.30 14.88
CA THR A 402 18.60 13.99 14.93
C THR A 402 18.62 13.42 16.35
N THR A 403 18.46 12.11 16.51
CA THR A 403 18.63 11.45 17.80
C THR A 403 20.10 11.48 18.25
N PRO A 404 20.38 11.24 19.54
CA PRO A 404 21.67 10.67 19.95
C PRO A 404 21.99 9.38 19.15
N VAL A 405 23.24 8.93 19.22
CA VAL A 405 23.58 7.58 18.75
C VAL A 405 22.68 6.60 19.48
N LEU A 406 21.97 5.76 18.72
CA LEU A 406 21.08 4.75 19.30
C LEU A 406 21.91 3.74 20.08
N ALA A 407 21.49 3.47 21.32
CA ALA A 407 22.14 2.49 22.19
C ALA A 407 21.65 1.06 21.91
N GLU A 408 20.45 0.93 21.33
CA GLU A 408 19.79 -0.32 20.98
C GLU A 408 19.08 -0.16 19.63
N ASP A 409 18.78 -1.29 19.00
CA ASP A 409 18.07 -1.33 17.72
C ASP A 409 16.62 -0.85 17.89
N ILE A 410 16.12 -0.11 16.89
CA ILE A 410 14.72 0.31 16.83
C ILE A 410 14.14 -0.16 15.50
N SER A 411 13.25 -1.17 15.56
CA SER A 411 12.52 -1.66 14.39
C SER A 411 11.17 -0.96 14.27
N ILE A 412 10.87 -0.51 13.05
CA ILE A 412 9.58 0.07 12.68
C ILE A 412 8.98 -0.68 11.49
N THR A 413 7.66 -0.88 11.54
CA THR A 413 6.86 -1.53 10.48
C THR A 413 5.52 -0.82 10.37
N GLY A 414 5.25 -0.21 9.23
CA GLY A 414 4.00 0.51 8.96
C GLY A 414 4.21 1.96 8.53
N PRO A 415 3.15 2.78 8.56
CA PRO A 415 3.23 4.19 8.19
C PRO A 415 3.90 5.00 9.31
N VAL A 416 4.89 5.80 8.94
CA VAL A 416 5.48 6.81 9.83
C VAL A 416 4.68 8.10 9.68
N THR A 417 4.41 8.77 10.80
CA THR A 417 3.76 10.08 10.78
C THR A 417 4.61 11.10 11.53
N VAL A 418 4.82 12.27 10.94
CA VAL A 418 5.44 13.41 11.62
C VAL A 418 4.38 14.47 11.87
N ARG A 419 4.06 14.68 13.14
CA ARG A 419 3.18 15.77 13.57
C ARG A 419 4.01 17.01 13.81
N LEU A 420 3.73 18.07 13.07
CA LEU A 420 4.38 19.37 13.26
C LEU A 420 3.37 20.40 13.74
N TYR A 421 3.82 21.29 14.62
CA TYR A 421 3.17 22.56 14.91
C TYR A 421 3.93 23.64 14.15
N VAL A 422 3.25 24.31 13.22
CA VAL A 422 3.91 25.16 12.24
C VAL A 422 3.23 26.52 12.09
N SER A 423 3.99 27.53 11.69
CA SER A 423 3.43 28.80 11.24
C SER A 423 4.17 29.30 10.00
N SER A 424 3.54 30.24 9.28
CA SER A 424 4.14 30.92 8.15
C SER A 424 3.75 32.39 8.15
N ASN A 425 4.56 33.26 7.56
CA ASN A 425 4.16 34.64 7.24
C ASN A 425 3.32 34.75 5.95
N ARG A 426 2.99 33.62 5.31
CA ARG A 426 2.21 33.55 4.06
C ARG A 426 0.82 32.96 4.30
N LEU A 427 -0.04 33.13 3.30
CA LEU A 427 -1.41 32.62 3.29
C LEU A 427 -1.49 31.13 2.98
N ASP A 428 -0.45 30.59 2.36
CA ASP A 428 -0.30 29.17 2.08
C ASP A 428 1.18 28.85 1.92
N THR A 429 1.55 27.61 2.18
CA THR A 429 2.88 27.03 1.98
C THR A 429 2.78 25.51 2.09
N ASP A 430 3.85 24.79 1.80
CA ASP A 430 3.92 23.35 2.03
C ASP A 430 4.90 23.06 3.18
N PHE A 431 4.69 21.96 3.91
CA PHE A 431 5.68 21.39 4.83
C PHE A 431 5.99 19.97 4.40
N ALA A 432 7.27 19.68 4.22
CA ALA A 432 7.76 18.40 3.76
C ALA A 432 8.80 17.85 4.72
N VAL A 433 8.82 16.54 4.91
CA VAL A 433 9.75 15.88 5.81
C VAL A 433 10.34 14.64 5.15
N ARG A 434 11.65 14.46 5.29
CA ARG A 434 12.37 13.24 4.91
C ARG A 434 12.82 12.51 6.18
N LEU A 435 12.62 11.19 6.23
CA LEU A 435 13.17 10.32 7.26
C LEU A 435 14.45 9.66 6.74
N CYS A 436 15.52 9.75 7.53
CA CYS A 436 16.83 9.22 7.17
C CYS A 436 17.41 8.35 8.28
N ASP A 437 18.14 7.31 7.88
CA ASP A 437 19.03 6.55 8.74
C ASP A 437 20.46 7.11 8.60
N VAL A 438 21.04 7.57 9.71
CA VAL A 438 22.41 8.08 9.74
C VAL A 438 23.36 6.98 10.20
N TYR A 439 24.21 6.58 9.27
CA TYR A 439 25.17 5.50 9.47
C TYR A 439 26.33 5.95 10.37
N PRO A 440 27.05 5.02 11.02
CA PRO A 440 28.25 5.32 11.82
C PRO A 440 29.37 5.99 11.02
N ASP A 441 29.44 5.74 9.70
CA ASP A 441 30.37 6.38 8.78
C ASP A 441 29.95 7.82 8.38
N GLY A 442 28.78 8.25 8.85
CA GLY A 442 28.22 9.57 8.67
C GLY A 442 27.28 9.70 7.47
N ARG A 443 27.11 8.70 6.59
CA ARG A 443 26.12 8.76 5.51
C ARG A 443 24.71 8.98 6.06
N SER A 444 23.89 9.77 5.39
CA SER A 444 22.51 10.03 5.78
C SER A 444 21.58 9.49 4.70
N MET A 445 21.17 8.23 4.86
CA MET A 445 20.44 7.48 3.85
C MET A 445 18.95 7.78 3.95
N ILE A 446 18.35 8.34 2.89
CA ILE A 446 16.90 8.55 2.85
C ILE A 446 16.15 7.21 2.81
N LEU A 447 15.14 7.09 3.66
CA LEU A 447 14.28 5.92 3.77
C LEU A 447 12.91 6.18 3.13
N THR A 448 12.20 7.20 3.62
CA THR A 448 10.86 7.59 3.14
C THR A 448 10.65 9.09 3.38
N GLN A 449 9.59 9.65 2.82
CA GLN A 449 9.31 11.08 2.88
C GLN A 449 7.82 11.37 2.71
N GLY A 450 7.40 12.57 3.10
CA GLY A 450 6.05 13.08 2.89
C GLY A 450 6.02 14.60 2.78
N ILE A 451 4.88 15.11 2.33
CA ILE A 451 4.60 16.54 2.19
C ILE A 451 3.13 16.79 2.53
N HIS A 452 2.81 17.99 3.00
CA HIS A 452 1.43 18.45 3.18
C HIS A 452 1.30 19.92 2.77
N ARG A 453 0.25 20.24 2.01
CA ARG A 453 -0.07 21.62 1.62
C ARG A 453 -1.04 22.27 2.59
N MET A 454 -0.67 23.42 3.14
CA MET A 454 -1.37 23.98 4.31
C MET A 454 -2.81 24.44 4.06
N ARG A 455 -3.16 24.82 2.83
CA ARG A 455 -4.58 25.05 2.48
C ARG A 455 -5.46 23.81 2.58
N PHE A 456 -4.86 22.62 2.69
CA PHE A 456 -5.52 21.32 2.86
C PHE A 456 -5.17 20.63 4.18
N ARG A 457 -4.70 21.38 5.19
CA ARG A 457 -4.35 20.83 6.52
C ARG A 457 -5.51 20.09 7.20
N ASP A 458 -6.75 20.49 6.91
CA ASP A 458 -7.96 19.96 7.56
C ASP A 458 -8.74 18.98 6.67
N THR A 459 -8.82 19.25 5.36
CA THR A 459 -9.51 18.39 4.38
C THR A 459 -8.96 18.59 2.97
N LEU A 460 -8.99 17.55 2.15
CA LEU A 460 -8.59 17.60 0.74
C LEU A 460 -9.68 18.16 -0.19
N GLY A 461 -10.92 18.32 0.32
CA GLY A 461 -12.09 18.74 -0.46
C GLY A 461 -12.44 20.23 -0.36
N VAL A 462 -11.80 20.97 0.55
CA VAL A 462 -12.05 22.39 0.79
C VAL A 462 -10.72 23.09 1.04
N GLU A 463 -10.50 24.20 0.32
CA GLU A 463 -9.33 25.06 0.54
C GLU A 463 -9.58 26.01 1.72
N GLU A 464 -8.66 26.04 2.68
CA GLU A 464 -8.67 27.01 3.77
C GLU A 464 -7.29 27.66 3.95
N LEU A 465 -7.15 28.94 3.63
CA LEU A 465 -5.87 29.65 3.76
C LEU A 465 -5.43 29.81 5.23
N MET A 466 -4.11 29.87 5.44
CA MET A 466 -3.49 30.20 6.72
C MET A 466 -3.68 31.68 7.07
N ILE A 467 -3.76 31.97 8.36
CA ILE A 467 -3.61 33.32 8.91
C ILE A 467 -2.14 33.51 9.25
N PRO A 468 -1.43 34.49 8.65
CA PRO A 468 0.00 34.69 8.88
C PRO A 468 0.35 34.79 10.38
N GLY A 469 1.35 34.03 10.82
CA GLY A 469 1.82 33.96 12.20
C GLY A 469 0.98 33.10 13.14
N THR A 470 -0.14 32.53 12.69
CA THR A 470 -0.91 31.57 13.48
C THR A 470 -0.24 30.19 13.45
N VAL A 471 -0.23 29.51 14.60
CA VAL A 471 0.31 28.15 14.73
C VAL A 471 -0.77 27.12 14.41
N TYR A 472 -0.45 26.17 13.53
CA TYR A 472 -1.33 25.10 13.09
C TYR A 472 -0.68 23.73 13.35
N PRO A 473 -1.42 22.73 13.84
CA PRO A 473 -0.97 21.35 13.75
C PRO A 473 -1.12 20.83 12.31
N VAL A 474 -0.18 20.01 11.86
CA VAL A 474 -0.25 19.28 10.60
C VAL A 474 0.39 17.90 10.78
N ASP A 475 -0.28 16.87 10.29
CA ASP A 475 0.24 15.50 10.27
C ASP A 475 0.76 15.20 8.87
N ILE A 476 2.05 14.94 8.76
CA ILE A 476 2.72 14.57 7.52
C ILE A 476 2.92 13.05 7.56
N GLU A 477 2.05 12.34 6.85
CA GLU A 477 2.13 10.89 6.70
C GLU A 477 3.17 10.52 5.64
N PHE A 478 3.94 9.47 5.89
CA PHE A 478 4.88 8.89 4.94
C PHE A 478 4.32 7.58 4.38
N HIS A 479 4.89 7.14 3.26
CA HIS A 479 4.65 5.79 2.77
C HIS A 479 5.14 4.72 3.77
N ASP A 480 4.41 3.60 3.85
CA ASP A 480 4.75 2.43 4.63
C ASP A 480 6.17 1.94 4.38
N ILE A 481 6.83 1.50 5.46
CA ILE A 481 8.18 0.97 5.44
C ILE A 481 8.35 -0.12 6.51
N ALA A 482 9.29 -1.04 6.28
CA ALA A 482 9.82 -1.94 7.30
C ALA A 482 11.34 -1.74 7.39
N THR A 483 11.84 -1.25 8.52
CA THR A 483 13.27 -1.03 8.72
C THR A 483 13.67 -1.08 10.20
N THR A 484 14.91 -1.47 10.45
CA THR A 484 15.58 -1.41 11.74
C THR A 484 16.66 -0.33 11.70
N PHE A 485 16.55 0.67 12.57
CA PHE A 485 17.66 1.57 12.88
C PHE A 485 18.57 0.85 13.86
N LEU A 486 19.77 0.46 13.42
CA LEU A 486 20.69 -0.33 14.25
C LEU A 486 21.33 0.50 15.37
N ALA A 487 21.73 -0.15 16.46
CA ALA A 487 22.58 0.44 17.48
C ALA A 487 23.86 1.01 16.84
N GLY A 488 24.24 2.23 17.22
CA GLY A 488 25.31 2.97 16.57
C GLY A 488 24.86 3.91 15.44
N HIS A 489 23.66 3.72 14.90
CA HIS A 489 23.05 4.64 13.93
C HIS A 489 22.33 5.80 14.65
N ARG A 490 21.71 6.70 13.87
CA ARG A 490 20.80 7.72 14.37
C ARG A 490 19.59 7.84 13.46
N LEU A 491 18.45 8.14 14.05
CA LEU A 491 17.28 8.58 13.30
C LEU A 491 17.37 10.08 13.06
N LYS A 492 17.17 10.51 11.82
CA LYS A 492 17.13 11.93 11.44
C LYS A 492 15.88 12.25 10.65
N ILE A 493 15.32 13.43 10.91
CA ILE A 493 14.35 14.06 10.01
C ILE A 493 14.91 15.36 9.43
N VAL A 494 14.58 15.63 8.17
CA VAL A 494 14.87 16.90 7.48
C VAL A 494 13.55 17.55 7.12
N VAL A 495 13.21 18.65 7.80
CA VAL A 495 12.01 19.45 7.57
C VAL A 495 12.33 20.56 6.57
N THR A 496 11.51 20.71 5.53
CA THR A 496 11.61 21.77 4.52
C THR A 496 10.20 22.10 3.99
N SER A 497 10.11 22.86 2.90
CA SER A 497 8.84 23.24 2.26
C SER A 497 8.76 22.87 0.78
N ALA A 498 9.70 22.07 0.26
CA ALA A 498 9.64 21.53 -1.09
C ALA A 498 10.41 20.21 -1.24
N ILE A 499 9.96 19.40 -2.20
CA ILE A 499 10.70 18.22 -2.70
C ILE A 499 10.52 18.21 -4.23
N TYR A 500 11.26 19.05 -4.95
CA TYR A 500 11.03 19.28 -6.38
C TYR A 500 11.99 18.45 -7.27
N PRO A 501 11.54 17.82 -8.36
CA PRO A 501 10.20 17.87 -8.96
C PRO A 501 9.26 16.74 -8.51
N HIS A 502 9.55 16.04 -7.41
CA HIS A 502 8.65 14.98 -6.92
C HIS A 502 7.23 15.51 -6.67
N PHE A 503 7.17 16.67 -6.01
CA PHE A 503 5.96 17.46 -5.82
C PHE A 503 6.12 18.83 -6.48
N ASP A 504 5.01 19.40 -6.94
CA ASP A 504 4.99 20.76 -7.49
C ASP A 504 5.20 21.81 -6.40
N ILE A 505 5.79 22.95 -6.77
CA ILE A 505 6.09 24.02 -5.82
C ILE A 505 4.83 24.75 -5.35
N ASN A 506 4.80 25.16 -4.09
CA ASN A 506 3.86 26.17 -3.61
C ASN A 506 4.43 27.57 -3.89
N LEU A 507 3.64 28.47 -4.48
CA LEU A 507 4.06 29.86 -4.76
C LEU A 507 4.02 30.77 -3.53
N ASN A 508 3.43 30.29 -2.43
CA ASN A 508 3.20 31.00 -1.17
C ASN A 508 2.35 32.28 -1.27
N ASN A 509 1.61 32.47 -2.36
CA ASN A 509 0.75 33.64 -2.58
C ASN A 509 -0.69 33.43 -2.10
N GLY A 510 -1.12 32.18 -1.89
CA GLY A 510 -2.50 31.83 -1.53
C GLY A 510 -3.50 31.94 -2.70
N ASP A 511 -3.02 32.18 -3.92
CA ASP A 511 -3.85 32.27 -5.11
C ASP A 511 -4.22 30.87 -5.63
N SER A 512 -4.90 30.82 -6.79
CA SER A 512 -5.26 29.57 -7.48
C SER A 512 -4.05 28.67 -7.67
N MET A 513 -4.21 27.37 -7.36
CA MET A 513 -3.13 26.40 -7.54
C MET A 513 -2.84 26.13 -9.03
N TYR A 514 -1.59 25.77 -9.30
CA TYR A 514 -1.14 25.22 -10.60
C TYR A 514 -1.34 26.14 -11.81
N VAL A 515 -1.47 27.44 -11.57
CA VAL A 515 -1.39 28.49 -12.59
C VAL A 515 -0.16 29.36 -12.35
N PRO A 516 0.43 29.95 -13.40
CA PRO A 516 1.51 30.91 -13.22
C PRO A 516 1.08 32.07 -12.32
N GLY A 517 1.96 32.49 -11.41
CA GLY A 517 1.69 33.58 -10.48
C GLY A 517 2.95 34.06 -9.76
N ASP A 518 2.79 35.04 -8.88
CA ASP A 518 3.90 35.62 -8.12
C ASP A 518 4.43 34.62 -7.08
N THR A 519 5.73 34.32 -7.15
CA THR A 519 6.43 33.54 -6.13
C THR A 519 6.83 34.43 -4.97
N LEU A 520 6.36 34.13 -3.76
CA LEU A 520 6.71 34.85 -2.54
C LEU A 520 7.61 34.00 -1.66
N VAL A 521 8.63 34.61 -1.03
CA VAL A 521 9.47 33.92 -0.04
C VAL A 521 8.69 33.76 1.26
N ALA A 522 8.56 32.53 1.77
CA ALA A 522 7.94 32.25 3.06
C ALA A 522 9.00 32.19 4.18
N THR A 523 8.66 32.76 5.33
CA THR A 523 9.37 32.51 6.59
C THR A 523 8.52 31.52 7.37
N ASN A 524 8.98 30.28 7.41
CA ASN A 524 8.27 29.15 8.01
C ASN A 524 8.91 28.80 9.35
N CYS A 525 8.08 28.44 10.32
CA CYS A 525 8.50 28.15 11.69
C CYS A 525 8.01 26.76 12.11
N VAL A 526 8.84 26.01 12.83
CA VAL A 526 8.50 24.73 13.47
C VAL A 526 8.60 24.88 14.98
N TYR A 527 7.50 24.67 15.68
CA TYR A 527 7.39 24.81 17.13
C TYR A 527 7.62 23.46 17.80
N HIS A 528 8.33 23.46 18.92
CA HIS A 528 8.69 22.25 19.66
C HIS A 528 8.85 22.57 21.15
N ASP A 529 7.85 23.26 21.71
CA ASP A 529 7.74 23.54 23.15
C ASP A 529 6.76 22.56 23.83
N ASP A 530 6.57 22.69 25.14
CA ASP A 530 5.74 21.80 25.96
C ASP A 530 4.23 21.82 25.61
N ILE A 531 3.77 22.82 24.85
CA ILE A 531 2.40 22.97 24.35
C ILE A 531 2.31 22.52 22.89
N HIS A 532 3.30 22.89 22.08
CA HIS A 532 3.43 22.61 20.65
C HIS A 532 4.41 21.46 20.43
N ARG A 533 4.00 20.25 20.80
CA ARG A 533 4.85 19.06 20.82
C ARG A 533 4.98 18.43 19.44
N SER A 534 5.73 19.07 18.55
CA SER A 534 6.08 18.42 17.28
C SER A 534 6.83 17.12 17.54
N CYS A 535 6.48 16.05 16.84
CA CYS A 535 7.02 14.72 17.08
C CYS A 535 7.00 13.82 15.84
N VAL A 536 7.83 12.79 15.88
CA VAL A 536 7.77 11.62 15.00
C VAL A 536 7.04 10.51 15.76
N LEU A 537 5.98 9.98 15.16
CA LEU A 537 5.26 8.80 15.63
C LEU A 537 5.82 7.58 14.90
N LEU A 538 6.52 6.73 15.64
CA LEU A 538 7.21 5.55 15.12
C LEU A 538 6.34 4.32 15.33
N PRO A 539 5.90 3.61 14.28
CA PRO A 539 5.15 2.36 14.41
C PRO A 539 6.11 1.25 14.83
N ILE A 540 6.32 1.08 16.13
CA ILE A 540 7.27 0.11 16.67
C ILE A 540 6.80 -1.31 16.33
N THR A 541 7.71 -2.08 15.75
CA THR A 541 7.47 -3.46 15.38
C THR A 541 7.27 -4.31 16.63
N ASN A 542 6.04 -4.75 16.87
CA ASN A 542 5.73 -5.73 17.92
C ASN A 542 5.96 -7.18 17.48
N ALA A 543 6.39 -7.39 16.24
CA ALA A 543 6.71 -8.72 15.75
C ALA A 543 7.95 -9.23 16.48
N THR A 544 7.73 -10.03 17.54
CA THR A 544 8.71 -11.02 17.94
C THR A 544 8.88 -11.95 16.74
N GLY A 545 9.93 -11.74 15.94
CA GLY A 545 10.28 -12.64 14.85
C GLY A 545 10.36 -14.06 15.38
N ILE A 546 9.42 -14.92 15.00
CA ILE A 546 9.46 -16.33 15.32
C ILE A 546 10.45 -16.96 14.35
N ALA A 547 11.71 -17.10 14.78
CA ALA A 547 12.49 -18.25 14.39
C ALA A 547 11.79 -19.49 14.96
N GLU A 548 11.13 -20.26 14.09
CA GLU A 548 10.50 -21.57 14.30
C GLU A 548 9.99 -21.89 15.73
N THR A 549 8.67 -21.80 15.94
CA THR A 549 7.77 -22.93 16.25
C THR A 549 6.40 -22.40 16.65
N ALA A 550 5.36 -22.91 16.00
CA ALA A 550 3.98 -22.70 16.42
C ALA A 550 3.77 -23.21 17.86
N SER A 551 3.25 -22.37 18.75
CA SER A 551 2.10 -22.66 19.64
C SER A 551 1.96 -21.65 20.79
N ASN A 552 0.71 -21.27 21.04
CA ASN A 552 0.18 -20.64 22.27
C ASN A 552 0.42 -19.14 22.50
N LEU A 553 -0.35 -18.30 21.81
CA LEU A 553 -0.77 -16.99 22.36
C LEU A 553 -2.28 -17.04 22.67
N PRO A 554 -2.74 -16.60 23.86
CA PRO A 554 -4.17 -16.55 24.17
C PRO A 554 -4.87 -15.43 23.37
N PRO A 555 -6.06 -15.67 22.79
CA PRO A 555 -6.76 -14.68 21.96
C PRO A 555 -7.26 -13.48 22.78
N LYS A 556 -7.08 -12.28 22.21
CA LYS A 556 -7.51 -10.98 22.76
C LYS A 556 -9.03 -10.78 22.54
N PRO A 557 -9.79 -10.21 23.49
CA PRO A 557 -11.20 -9.91 23.28
C PRO A 557 -11.41 -8.80 22.24
N GLU A 558 -12.34 -8.99 21.31
CA GLU A 558 -12.61 -8.11 20.18
C GLU A 558 -13.95 -7.36 20.35
N LEU A 559 -13.95 -6.05 20.09
CA LEU A 559 -15.13 -5.18 20.13
C LEU A 559 -15.47 -4.72 18.70
N VAL A 560 -16.59 -5.20 18.16
CA VAL A 560 -17.09 -4.82 16.84
C VAL A 560 -18.28 -3.89 17.01
N ILE A 561 -18.23 -2.73 16.36
CA ILE A 561 -19.30 -1.73 16.37
C ILE A 561 -19.82 -1.57 14.94
N SER A 562 -21.07 -1.95 14.71
CA SER A 562 -21.70 -1.91 13.38
C SER A 562 -22.92 -1.00 13.39
N PRO A 563 -22.93 0.12 12.65
CA PRO A 563 -24.15 0.91 12.49
C PRO A 563 -25.21 0.09 11.75
N ASN A 564 -26.47 0.16 12.20
CA ASN A 564 -27.60 -0.44 11.50
C ASN A 564 -28.26 0.63 10.61
N PRO A 565 -28.07 0.57 9.28
CA PRO A 565 -28.56 1.61 8.37
C PRO A 565 -30.09 1.63 8.22
N PHE A 566 -30.81 0.64 8.75
CA PHE A 566 -32.25 0.50 8.56
C PHE A 566 -33.11 1.05 9.70
N ASN A 567 -32.54 1.38 10.87
CA ASN A 567 -33.35 1.80 12.04
C ASN A 567 -32.63 2.71 13.05
N SER A 568 -31.57 3.41 12.65
CA SER A 568 -30.81 4.37 13.48
C SER A 568 -30.33 3.77 14.81
N SER A 569 -30.01 2.47 14.83
CA SER A 569 -29.39 1.81 15.99
C SER A 569 -27.94 1.43 15.68
N VAL A 570 -27.11 1.32 16.71
CA VAL A 570 -25.75 0.82 16.63
C VAL A 570 -25.73 -0.56 17.27
N ILE A 571 -25.22 -1.54 16.54
CA ILE A 571 -24.98 -2.89 17.05
C ILE A 571 -23.56 -2.93 17.61
N ILE A 572 -23.42 -3.43 18.83
CA ILE A 572 -22.15 -3.56 19.54
C ILE A 572 -22.00 -5.05 19.87
N SER A 573 -21.07 -5.70 19.19
CA SER A 573 -20.75 -7.11 19.40
C SER A 573 -19.42 -7.21 20.14
N PHE A 574 -19.39 -8.05 21.17
CA PHE A 574 -18.19 -8.32 21.95
C PHE A 574 -17.91 -9.82 21.90
N TYR A 575 -16.75 -10.19 21.36
CA TYR A 575 -16.37 -11.58 21.14
C TYR A 575 -15.33 -12.01 22.19
N GLY A 576 -15.67 -13.07 22.94
CA GLY A 576 -14.75 -13.85 23.76
C GLY A 576 -14.78 -15.30 23.26
N SER A 577 -13.62 -15.94 23.15
CA SER A 577 -13.48 -17.23 22.46
C SER A 577 -14.25 -18.38 23.13
N GLU A 578 -15.01 -19.15 22.34
CA GLU A 578 -15.20 -20.59 22.60
C GLU A 578 -14.17 -21.37 21.78
N SER A 579 -13.31 -22.14 22.44
CA SER A 579 -12.44 -23.12 21.81
C SER A 579 -13.25 -24.37 21.48
N ALA A 580 -13.32 -24.74 20.21
CA ALA A 580 -13.78 -26.05 19.78
C ALA A 580 -12.63 -27.07 19.92
N GLU A 581 -12.58 -27.82 21.03
CA GLU A 581 -12.23 -29.25 21.10
C GLU A 581 -12.55 -29.80 22.51
N PRO A 582 -13.17 -30.99 22.65
CA PRO A 582 -13.54 -31.55 23.93
C PRO A 582 -12.36 -32.34 24.54
N SER A 583 -11.54 -31.69 25.36
CA SER A 583 -10.62 -32.41 26.25
C SER A 583 -10.80 -31.99 27.71
N SER A 584 -10.93 -33.02 28.54
CA SER A 584 -11.16 -32.95 29.97
C SER A 584 -9.96 -32.37 30.70
N THR A 585 -10.12 -31.22 31.37
CA THR A 585 -9.81 -30.96 32.80
C THR A 585 -9.62 -29.46 33.07
N ASN A 586 -10.19 -29.02 34.18
CA ASN A 586 -10.25 -27.66 34.74
C ASN A 586 -9.08 -26.70 34.42
N VAL A 587 -9.39 -25.58 33.75
CA VAL A 587 -8.78 -24.26 34.01
C VAL A 587 -9.88 -23.18 33.88
N SER A 588 -9.97 -22.34 34.91
CA SER A 588 -10.94 -21.26 35.07
C SER A 588 -10.56 -20.01 34.26
N GLY A 589 -11.45 -19.54 33.38
CA GLY A 589 -11.30 -18.23 32.73
C GLY A 589 -12.03 -18.09 31.39
N ALA A 590 -13.27 -18.56 31.26
CA ALA A 590 -14.03 -18.44 30.01
C ALA A 590 -14.86 -17.15 29.97
N TYR A 591 -14.63 -16.31 28.95
CA TYR A 591 -15.48 -15.15 28.64
C TYR A 591 -16.60 -15.60 27.69
N ARG A 592 -17.80 -15.86 28.21
CA ARG A 592 -18.99 -16.07 27.37
C ARG A 592 -19.69 -14.74 27.13
N GLY A 593 -20.11 -14.52 25.88
CA GLY A 593 -20.80 -13.31 25.45
C GLY A 593 -22.10 -13.03 26.21
N VAL A 594 -22.58 -11.80 26.06
CA VAL A 594 -23.76 -11.28 26.78
C VAL A 594 -24.99 -12.14 26.46
N GLY A 595 -25.59 -12.72 27.52
CA GLY A 595 -26.78 -13.58 27.44
C GLY A 595 -26.57 -15.08 27.79
N ALA A 596 -25.36 -15.51 28.14
CA ALA A 596 -25.14 -16.90 28.56
C ALA A 596 -25.69 -17.16 29.98
N THR A 597 -26.64 -18.09 30.08
CA THR A 597 -27.24 -18.52 31.35
C THR A 597 -26.23 -19.27 32.24
N ASP A 598 -26.27 -18.92 33.53
CA ASP A 598 -25.79 -19.63 34.73
C ASP A 598 -24.30 -19.79 35.09
N ARG A 599 -23.31 -19.36 34.30
CA ARG A 599 -21.89 -19.48 34.76
C ARG A 599 -20.89 -18.36 34.44
N SER A 600 -21.28 -17.21 33.87
CA SER A 600 -20.36 -16.06 33.77
C SER A 600 -20.37 -15.21 35.05
N GLN A 601 -19.19 -14.99 35.65
CA GLN A 601 -19.02 -14.21 36.91
C GLN A 601 -18.71 -12.72 36.69
N VAL A 602 -18.66 -12.24 35.44
CA VAL A 602 -18.18 -10.88 35.13
C VAL A 602 -19.32 -10.01 34.62
N GLN A 603 -19.57 -8.90 35.31
CA GLN A 603 -20.53 -7.88 34.88
C GLN A 603 -19.93 -7.06 33.73
N VAL A 604 -20.70 -6.89 32.65
CA VAL A 604 -20.31 -6.06 31.50
C VAL A 604 -21.05 -4.73 31.59
N GLY A 605 -20.29 -3.64 31.65
CA GLY A 605 -20.83 -2.27 31.60
C GLY A 605 -20.55 -1.63 30.26
N LEU A 606 -21.52 -0.88 29.72
CA LEU A 606 -21.35 -0.13 28.48
C LEU A 606 -21.53 1.37 28.76
N GLU A 607 -20.48 2.15 28.54
CA GLU A 607 -20.51 3.61 28.65
C GLU A 607 -20.29 4.23 27.28
N ILE A 608 -21.01 5.32 26.98
CA ILE A 608 -20.88 6.04 25.71
C ILE A 608 -20.62 7.51 26.00
N PHE A 609 -19.60 8.08 25.36
CA PHE A 609 -19.17 9.46 25.53
C PHE A 609 -19.25 10.20 24.20
N ASP A 610 -19.56 11.49 24.23
CA ASP A 610 -19.35 12.37 23.08
C ASP A 610 -17.87 12.73 22.92
N ILE A 611 -17.53 13.38 21.80
CA ILE A 611 -16.15 13.77 21.47
C ILE A 611 -15.53 14.75 22.48
N ASN A 612 -16.35 15.44 23.28
CA ASN A 612 -15.88 16.34 24.34
C ASN A 612 -15.69 15.61 25.68
N GLY A 613 -15.81 14.28 25.69
CA GLY A 613 -15.64 13.44 26.88
C GLY A 613 -16.83 13.45 27.83
N ARG A 614 -17.97 14.04 27.44
CA ARG A 614 -19.19 14.01 28.25
C ARG A 614 -19.91 12.68 28.03
N ARG A 615 -20.24 11.99 29.11
CA ARG A 615 -20.98 10.72 29.07
C ARG A 615 -22.42 10.98 28.62
N VAL A 616 -22.83 10.34 27.51
CA VAL A 616 -24.14 10.50 26.86
C VAL A 616 -25.05 9.29 27.04
N ALA A 617 -24.49 8.11 27.34
CA ALA A 617 -25.26 6.95 27.78
C ALA A 617 -24.44 6.09 28.75
N ASP A 618 -25.12 5.46 29.69
CA ASP A 618 -24.54 4.53 30.66
C ASP A 618 -25.53 3.39 30.86
N LEU A 619 -25.21 2.21 30.32
CA LEU A 619 -26.07 1.05 30.30
C LEU A 619 -25.48 -0.03 31.22
N HIS A 620 -26.11 -0.17 32.38
CA HIS A 620 -25.83 -1.21 33.37
C HIS A 620 -26.84 -2.34 33.23
N PHE A 621 -26.37 -3.58 33.12
CA PHE A 621 -27.26 -4.74 32.99
C PHE A 621 -27.19 -5.64 34.25
N PRO A 622 -28.31 -5.83 34.96
CA PRO A 622 -28.41 -6.85 36.01
C PRO A 622 -28.53 -8.26 35.40
N ARG A 623 -28.26 -9.28 36.21
CA ARG A 623 -28.38 -10.71 35.84
C ARG A 623 -29.75 -11.01 35.21
N THR A 624 -29.72 -11.52 33.98
CA THR A 624 -30.76 -12.30 33.28
C THR A 624 -32.17 -11.71 33.21
N GLU A 625 -32.57 -11.25 32.02
CA GLU A 625 -33.95 -11.43 31.53
C GLU A 625 -33.91 -12.39 30.35
N SER A 626 -34.41 -13.60 30.56
CA SER A 626 -34.61 -14.63 29.54
C SER A 626 -35.81 -14.25 28.65
N GLY A 627 -35.56 -13.85 27.41
CA GLY A 627 -36.62 -13.63 26.41
C GLY A 627 -37.33 -14.92 26.02
N GLU A 628 -38.66 -14.85 25.92
CA GLU A 628 -39.58 -15.94 25.60
C GLU A 628 -39.37 -16.53 24.19
N ASN A 629 -39.63 -17.84 24.09
CA ASN A 629 -39.70 -18.65 22.88
C ASN A 629 -40.77 -18.14 21.89
N SER A 630 -40.40 -17.83 20.65
CA SER A 630 -41.32 -17.83 19.51
C SER A 630 -40.96 -18.96 18.53
N GLY A 631 -41.72 -20.05 18.70
CA GLY A 631 -41.88 -21.28 17.91
C GLY A 631 -41.05 -21.53 16.66
N PHE A 632 -40.34 -22.68 16.64
CA PHE A 632 -40.51 -23.77 15.66
C PHE A 632 -39.77 -25.04 16.16
N GLY A 633 -40.52 -26.13 16.38
CA GLY A 633 -40.12 -27.55 16.23
C GLY A 633 -39.00 -28.15 17.10
N GLU A 634 -39.36 -29.06 18.01
CA GLU A 634 -38.47 -29.93 18.78
C GLU A 634 -37.65 -30.91 17.90
N ILE A 635 -36.31 -30.86 18.00
CA ILE A 635 -35.43 -32.03 17.96
C ILE A 635 -34.31 -31.79 19.00
N CYS A 636 -34.29 -32.58 20.08
CA CYS A 636 -33.25 -32.54 21.11
C CYS A 636 -32.01 -33.33 20.68
N TYR A 637 -30.89 -32.65 20.44
CA TYR A 637 -29.52 -33.19 20.58
C TYR A 637 -28.54 -32.06 20.93
N SER A 638 -27.79 -32.24 22.03
CA SER A 638 -26.62 -31.49 22.53
C SER A 638 -26.76 -29.98 22.78
N ASP A 639 -26.15 -29.50 23.87
CA ASP A 639 -26.06 -28.10 24.27
C ASP A 639 -25.80 -27.18 23.06
N SER A 640 -26.83 -26.46 22.62
CA SER A 640 -26.67 -25.47 21.56
C SER A 640 -25.88 -24.29 22.13
N VAL A 641 -24.70 -24.07 21.54
CA VAL A 641 -23.96 -22.82 21.67
C VAL A 641 -24.91 -21.69 21.28
N ARG A 642 -25.45 -20.97 22.26
CA ARG A 642 -26.15 -19.71 21.98
C ARG A 642 -25.08 -18.68 21.66
N TRP A 643 -25.07 -18.21 20.42
CA TRP A 643 -24.25 -17.08 19.99
C TRP A 643 -24.49 -15.87 20.93
N PRO A 644 -23.45 -15.05 21.22
CA PRO A 644 -23.62 -13.81 21.95
C PRO A 644 -24.76 -12.99 21.34
N THR A 645 -25.68 -12.48 22.15
CA THR A 645 -26.70 -11.59 21.60
C THR A 645 -26.03 -10.23 21.34
N PRO A 646 -26.00 -9.73 20.09
CA PRO A 646 -25.41 -8.43 19.79
C PRO A 646 -26.15 -7.34 20.57
N LEU A 647 -25.43 -6.48 21.28
CA LEU A 647 -26.03 -5.36 22.00
C LEU A 647 -26.53 -4.34 20.98
N LYS A 648 -27.71 -3.77 21.21
CA LYS A 648 -28.26 -2.70 20.37
C LYS A 648 -28.40 -1.43 21.18
N TRP A 649 -27.59 -0.42 20.85
CA TRP A 649 -27.79 0.92 21.35
C TRP A 649 -28.64 1.74 20.38
N LYS A 650 -29.70 2.37 20.88
CA LYS A 650 -30.48 3.36 20.13
C LYS A 650 -30.20 4.73 20.73
N PRO A 651 -29.52 5.63 20.02
CA PRO A 651 -29.28 6.99 20.50
C PRO A 651 -30.60 7.72 20.79
N ASP A 652 -30.64 8.47 21.89
CA ASP A 652 -31.77 9.34 22.21
C ASP A 652 -32.02 10.34 21.06
N LYS A 653 -33.28 10.70 20.84
CA LYS A 653 -33.72 11.63 19.78
C LYS A 653 -33.07 13.02 19.88
N PHE A 654 -32.46 13.37 21.01
CA PHE A 654 -31.75 14.63 21.21
C PHE A 654 -30.25 14.58 20.89
N LEU A 655 -29.68 13.39 20.65
CA LEU A 655 -28.30 13.25 20.19
C LEU A 655 -28.18 13.67 18.72
N GLY A 656 -27.14 14.45 18.42
CA GLY A 656 -26.83 14.92 17.07
C GLY A 656 -25.93 13.94 16.31
N SER A 657 -25.78 14.16 15.00
CA SER A 657 -24.74 13.48 14.22
C SER A 657 -23.36 13.80 14.80
N GLY A 658 -22.48 12.81 14.93
CA GLY A 658 -21.15 12.99 15.50
C GLY A 658 -20.43 11.68 15.81
N VAL A 659 -19.19 11.81 16.28
CA VAL A 659 -18.36 10.69 16.74
C VAL A 659 -18.59 10.47 18.23
N TYR A 660 -18.87 9.22 18.60
CA TYR A 660 -19.08 8.78 19.97
C TYR A 660 -18.05 7.72 20.35
N LEU A 661 -17.52 7.81 21.56
CA LEU A 661 -16.60 6.83 22.14
C LEU A 661 -17.41 5.82 22.94
N ILE A 662 -17.26 4.54 22.62
CA ILE A 662 -17.93 3.43 23.30
C ILE A 662 -16.90 2.71 24.15
N ARG A 663 -17.14 2.66 25.46
CA ARG A 663 -16.30 1.96 26.42
C ARG A 663 -17.05 0.75 26.97
N VAL A 664 -16.47 -0.43 26.81
CA VAL A 664 -16.95 -1.69 27.36
C VAL A 664 -16.06 -2.08 28.54
N ASN A 665 -16.66 -2.14 29.73
CA ASN A 665 -16.00 -2.56 30.96
C ASN A 665 -16.33 -4.04 31.21
N VAL A 666 -15.31 -4.92 31.22
CA VAL A 666 -15.44 -6.36 31.49
C VAL A 666 -14.55 -6.72 32.68
N GLY A 667 -15.11 -6.63 33.90
CA GLY A 667 -14.32 -6.77 35.12
C GLY A 667 -13.35 -5.60 35.26
N GLU A 668 -12.05 -5.86 35.37
CA GLU A 668 -11.00 -4.83 35.43
C GLU A 668 -10.50 -4.38 34.03
N LYS A 669 -10.93 -5.06 32.96
CA LYS A 669 -10.51 -4.74 31.59
C LYS A 669 -11.45 -3.73 30.95
N VAL A 670 -10.87 -2.75 30.27
CA VAL A 670 -11.59 -1.71 29.54
C VAL A 670 -11.22 -1.81 28.06
N VAL A 671 -12.21 -2.04 27.21
CA VAL A 671 -12.05 -2.02 25.75
C VAL A 671 -12.81 -0.82 25.21
N THR A 672 -12.17 -0.01 24.37
CA THR A 672 -12.77 1.21 23.82
C THR A 672 -12.85 1.12 22.31
N GLY A 673 -13.98 1.49 21.73
CA GLY A 673 -14.19 1.58 20.29
C GLY A 673 -14.82 2.93 19.92
N ARG A 674 -14.79 3.26 18.63
CA ARG A 674 -15.37 4.50 18.09
C ARG A 674 -16.60 4.16 17.26
N ALA A 675 -17.64 4.98 17.38
CA ALA A 675 -18.84 4.89 16.58
C ALA A 675 -19.12 6.24 15.92
N VAL A 676 -19.31 6.26 14.61
CA VAL A 676 -19.83 7.44 13.90
C VAL A 676 -21.35 7.26 13.81
N TYR A 677 -22.09 8.19 14.40
CA TYR A 677 -23.55 8.22 14.32
C TYR A 677 -23.98 9.40 13.46
N LEU A 678 -24.76 9.13 12.41
CA LEU A 678 -25.37 10.14 11.55
C LEU A 678 -26.88 10.03 11.74
N LYS A 679 -27.51 11.12 12.17
CA LYS A 679 -28.93 11.19 12.49
C LYS A 679 -29.82 11.30 11.26
#